data_AF-A0A812J023-F1
#
_entry.id   AF-A0A812J023-F1
#
_cell.length_a   1.000
_cell.length_b   1.000
_cell.length_c   1.000
_cell.angle_alpha   90.00
_cell.angle_beta   90.00
_cell.angle_gamma   90.00
#
_symmetry.space_group_name_H-M   'P 1'
#
loop_
_entity.id
_entity.type
_entity.pdbx_description
1 polymer ?
#
loop_
_entity_poly.entity_id
_entity_poly.type
_entity_poly.pdbx_seq_one_letter_code
_entity_poly.pdbx_strand_id
1 'polypeptide(L)'
;MSAASSEPASPSQDEAGLLRQERAWKRNERLIYLTNFLHMTLYTMCFGGIFDIFLYHLSQEQQVITDDSVSVGSEAPSPGHFLINTFSNFELIFELRPSWPAEYPESSKCSDFYTCGTSILHITDGSGNGDCCKVGNRIPFAYFSNGTTHLQITMDAVGQNETLDRRSYNKLQHCEAPNELPLHQWTHVKLKASGAGNSKGKMDHSDGGVVMFINGTKVCEIPGTAYHTLPSRTDAHLFLGSLKSPPVRVPDAHLPANFDIRFVRYGKPASNLFVGLANSAQGILSMLLMYPIGWIGDKTNRYFLLRGNLLVAVLSGVAMVMAVYTSSIVLLFTGICIFTWYQQTISSTIYACLADNVGAERRTRAGVNYKTFSALAMSLGPGIQLLVVWFGPAEDSWTADIFELLLLPGWLILPLIGISIAFMVPVGKELSSIPNTDEVSSARTPDMRKRISEAWLEHRVLGSLKRRFVVALSVNVFFIMTLLANGMTVRYFALYFTQVLRFTPAQLCILNAVCRLFIAAFAQIGKPLSVWLGRCNLALLLHIGSAVATLGIYGGNLFNPSVLVACACYLLRFACLHARDPVLYSITMDCVPVSQRSRWAALNSLRTLSFSASAVLGGFLADRHGYEFSFTVTIWSLLACTLFMLPAWLWFPKQEGTDEAQDPLMPESQNQRGEGDLASADASAVTEFVAAMHRCPQVEPGSAVLVCADCRKPQRSGVRY
;
A
#
# COMPACT_ATOMS: atom_id res chain seq x y z
N MET A 1 39.52 -50.44 45.22
CA MET A 1 38.55 -49.51 44.61
C MET A 1 38.92 -49.35 43.14
N SER A 2 38.37 -50.20 42.27
CA SER A 2 38.54 -50.12 40.81
C SER A 2 37.22 -49.62 40.26
N ALA A 3 37.15 -48.34 39.91
CA ALA A 3 36.01 -47.76 39.20
C ALA A 3 36.02 -48.33 37.77
N ALA A 4 35.22 -49.37 37.54
CA ALA A 4 34.97 -49.90 36.22
C ALA A 4 34.25 -48.81 35.40
N SER A 5 34.98 -48.22 34.45
CA SER A 5 34.43 -47.32 33.45
C SER A 5 33.47 -48.11 32.56
N SER A 6 32.18 -48.05 32.86
CA SER A 6 31.15 -48.53 31.94
C SER A 6 31.22 -47.66 30.68
N GLU A 7 31.71 -48.23 29.58
CA GLU A 7 31.63 -47.58 28.27
C GLU A 7 30.16 -47.23 27.96
N PRO A 8 29.85 -45.99 27.52
CA PRO A 8 28.50 -45.62 27.14
C PRO A 8 28.06 -46.52 25.98
N ALA A 9 27.00 -47.28 26.19
CA ALA A 9 26.40 -48.13 25.17
C ALA A 9 26.18 -47.32 23.89
N SER A 10 26.70 -47.81 22.77
CA SER A 10 26.50 -47.18 21.46
C SER A 10 24.99 -47.02 21.21
N PRO A 11 24.52 -45.83 20.79
CA PRO A 11 23.11 -45.60 20.50
C PRO A 11 22.61 -46.66 19.52
N SER A 12 21.40 -47.17 19.74
CA SER A 12 20.79 -48.14 18.84
C SER A 12 20.70 -47.55 17.42
N GLN A 13 20.73 -48.41 16.39
CA GLN A 13 20.65 -47.95 14.99
C GLN A 13 19.42 -47.05 14.75
N ASP A 14 18.33 -47.28 15.49
CA ASP A 14 17.11 -46.48 15.46
C ASP A 14 17.31 -45.06 16.03
N GLU A 15 18.05 -44.92 17.12
CA GLU A 15 18.36 -43.63 17.74
C GLU A 15 19.27 -42.78 16.84
N ALA A 16 20.26 -43.41 16.21
CA ALA A 16 21.11 -42.74 15.22
C ALA A 16 20.31 -42.26 13.99
N GLY A 17 19.30 -43.04 13.56
CA GLY A 17 18.37 -42.66 12.50
C GLY A 17 17.53 -41.44 12.88
N LEU A 18 16.90 -41.46 14.05
CA LEU A 18 16.09 -40.34 14.56
C LEU A 18 16.90 -39.05 14.71
N LEU A 19 18.13 -39.13 15.23
CA LEU A 19 19.02 -37.97 15.35
C LEU A 19 19.39 -37.36 13.97
N ARG A 20 19.59 -38.19 12.94
CA ARG A 20 19.84 -37.71 11.57
C ARG A 20 18.61 -37.00 11.01
N GLN A 21 17.41 -37.54 11.23
CA GLN A 21 16.14 -36.93 10.80
C GLN A 21 15.91 -35.58 11.50
N GLU A 22 16.12 -35.52 12.82
CA GLU A 22 15.95 -34.28 13.58
C GLU A 22 16.91 -33.16 13.12
N ARG A 23 18.16 -33.52 12.78
CA ARG A 23 19.13 -32.57 12.21
C ARG A 23 18.66 -32.06 10.84
N ALA A 24 18.09 -32.93 10.00
CA ALA A 24 17.56 -32.53 8.69
C ALA A 24 16.37 -31.58 8.85
N TRP A 25 15.42 -31.87 9.75
CA TRP A 25 14.28 -31.00 10.05
C TRP A 25 14.71 -29.63 10.56
N LYS A 26 15.63 -29.56 11.53
CA LYS A 26 16.16 -28.29 12.05
C LYS A 26 16.90 -27.48 10.98
N ARG A 27 17.64 -28.16 10.08
CA ARG A 27 18.31 -27.48 8.96
C ARG A 27 17.30 -26.90 7.97
N ASN A 28 16.31 -27.69 7.58
CA ASN A 28 15.23 -27.23 6.70
C ASN A 28 14.43 -26.08 7.32
N GLU A 29 14.08 -26.15 8.62
CA GLU A 29 13.39 -25.07 9.35
C GLU A 29 14.15 -23.74 9.19
N ARG A 30 15.48 -23.74 9.36
CA ARG A 30 16.32 -22.54 9.18
C ARG A 30 16.36 -22.06 7.74
N LEU A 31 16.50 -22.96 6.77
CA LEU A 31 16.49 -22.62 5.34
C LEU A 31 15.14 -22.05 4.91
N ILE A 32 14.04 -22.53 5.48
CA ILE A 32 12.68 -22.04 5.23
C ILE A 32 12.54 -20.60 5.75
N TYR A 33 13.02 -20.32 6.97
CA TYR A 33 13.03 -18.94 7.48
C TYR A 33 13.89 -18.02 6.60
N LEU A 34 15.09 -18.46 6.19
CA LEU A 34 15.96 -17.70 5.30
C LEU A 34 15.31 -17.43 3.94
N THR A 35 14.71 -18.46 3.33
CA THR A 35 14.03 -18.35 2.03
C THR A 35 12.89 -17.34 2.10
N ASN A 36 12.04 -17.44 3.13
CA ASN A 36 10.95 -16.49 3.36
C ASN A 36 11.47 -15.07 3.65
N PHE A 37 12.57 -14.94 4.40
CA PHE A 37 13.20 -13.65 4.67
C PHE A 37 13.67 -13.00 3.35
N LEU A 38 14.47 -13.70 2.55
CA LEU A 38 14.94 -13.21 1.25
C LEU A 38 13.78 -12.90 0.30
N HIS A 39 12.78 -13.77 0.23
CA HIS A 39 11.59 -13.56 -0.60
C HIS A 39 10.79 -12.31 -0.20
N MET A 40 10.56 -12.09 1.09
CA MET A 40 9.84 -10.91 1.57
C MET A 40 10.62 -9.62 1.35
N THR A 41 11.96 -9.66 1.44
CA THR A 41 12.82 -8.52 1.09
C THR A 41 12.76 -8.21 -0.42
N LEU A 42 12.89 -9.23 -1.28
CA LEU A 42 12.69 -9.09 -2.73
C LEU A 42 11.30 -8.48 -3.03
N TYR A 43 10.25 -9.04 -2.43
CA TYR A 43 8.87 -8.60 -2.65
C TYR A 43 8.68 -7.12 -2.28
N THR A 44 9.19 -6.66 -1.15
CA THR A 44 9.00 -5.25 -0.76
C THR A 44 9.86 -4.28 -1.56
N MET A 45 11.03 -4.69 -2.04
CA MET A 45 11.81 -3.86 -2.96
C MET A 45 11.12 -3.72 -4.31
N CYS A 46 10.69 -4.83 -4.92
CA CYS A 46 10.20 -4.84 -6.29
C CYS A 46 8.69 -4.55 -6.43
N PHE A 47 7.88 -4.82 -5.41
CA PHE A 47 6.40 -4.70 -5.44
C PHE A 47 5.83 -3.92 -4.24
N GLY A 48 6.68 -3.15 -3.54
CA GLY A 48 6.28 -2.28 -2.43
C GLY A 48 5.75 -0.91 -2.88
N GLY A 49 5.75 0.07 -1.96
CA GLY A 49 5.19 1.40 -2.24
C GLY A 49 5.89 2.17 -3.36
N ILE A 50 7.19 1.93 -3.60
CA ILE A 50 7.91 2.53 -4.74
C ILE A 50 7.40 1.97 -6.06
N PHE A 51 7.04 0.69 -6.11
CA PHE A 51 6.44 0.10 -7.31
C PHE A 51 5.07 0.71 -7.60
N ASP A 52 4.25 0.98 -6.57
CA ASP A 52 2.96 1.68 -6.75
C ASP A 52 3.17 3.09 -7.36
N ILE A 53 4.24 3.80 -6.98
CA ILE A 53 4.63 5.09 -7.56
C ILE A 53 5.14 4.92 -9.00
N PHE A 54 5.97 3.91 -9.27
CA PHE A 54 6.39 3.58 -10.63
C PHE A 54 5.19 3.31 -11.54
N LEU A 55 4.21 2.52 -11.10
CA LEU A 55 2.97 2.28 -11.84
C LEU A 55 2.19 3.56 -12.12
N TYR A 56 2.12 4.47 -11.15
CA TYR A 56 1.48 5.77 -11.32
C TYR A 56 2.19 6.60 -12.39
N HIS A 57 3.53 6.69 -12.36
CA HIS A 57 4.31 7.40 -13.37
C HIS A 57 4.25 6.72 -14.74
N LEU A 58 4.30 5.39 -14.80
CA LEU A 58 4.20 4.61 -16.04
C LEU A 58 2.85 4.80 -16.74
N SER A 59 1.79 5.10 -15.98
CA SER A 59 0.48 5.40 -16.55
C SER A 59 0.39 6.77 -17.25
N GLN A 60 1.42 7.63 -17.09
CA GLN A 60 1.53 8.88 -17.81
C GLN A 60 1.95 8.60 -19.25
N GLU A 61 1.12 9.03 -20.19
CA GLU A 61 1.50 9.08 -21.60
C GLU A 61 1.99 10.51 -21.87
N GLN A 62 3.30 10.76 -21.78
CA GLN A 62 3.89 12.06 -22.08
C GLN A 62 4.45 12.10 -23.50
N GLN A 63 4.06 13.14 -24.23
CA GLN A 63 4.69 13.57 -25.48
C GLN A 63 5.61 14.74 -25.14
N VAL A 64 6.90 14.53 -25.35
CA VAL A 64 7.91 15.59 -25.28
C VAL A 64 7.86 16.35 -26.60
N ILE A 65 7.55 17.63 -26.54
CA ILE A 65 7.37 18.47 -27.73
C ILE A 65 8.67 19.19 -28.08
N THR A 66 9.32 19.75 -27.06
CA THR A 66 10.66 20.31 -27.16
C THR A 66 11.39 20.04 -25.85
N ASP A 67 12.64 19.59 -25.94
CA ASP A 67 13.59 19.47 -24.80
C ASP A 67 14.69 20.53 -24.86
N ASP A 68 14.83 21.22 -26.00
CA ASP A 68 15.77 22.31 -26.18
C ASP A 68 15.10 23.65 -25.88
N SER A 69 15.91 24.60 -25.39
CA SER A 69 15.43 25.94 -25.13
C SER A 69 15.05 26.65 -26.44
N VAL A 70 13.77 26.94 -26.60
CA VAL A 70 13.23 27.71 -27.71
C VAL A 70 13.04 29.15 -27.26
N SER A 71 13.83 30.07 -27.82
CA SER A 71 13.61 31.51 -27.68
C SER A 71 12.49 31.95 -28.63
N VAL A 72 11.45 32.55 -28.09
CA VAL A 72 10.34 33.16 -28.84
C VAL A 72 10.51 34.67 -28.76
N GLY A 73 10.55 35.33 -29.92
CA GLY A 73 10.69 36.79 -30.01
C GLY A 73 10.51 37.29 -31.44
N SER A 74 10.71 38.59 -31.67
CA SER A 74 10.54 39.24 -32.98
C SER A 74 11.44 38.68 -34.09
N GLU A 75 12.60 38.15 -33.72
CA GLU A 75 13.62 37.58 -34.62
C GLU A 75 13.65 36.04 -34.62
N ALA A 76 12.83 35.39 -33.80
CA ALA A 76 12.79 33.94 -33.71
C ALA A 76 12.14 33.31 -34.96
N PRO A 77 12.56 32.10 -35.36
CA PRO A 77 11.94 31.36 -36.45
C PRO A 77 10.43 31.17 -36.23
N SER A 78 9.69 31.04 -37.33
CA SER A 78 8.23 30.89 -37.34
C SER A 78 7.75 29.87 -36.31
N PRO A 79 6.59 30.09 -35.66
CA PRO A 79 6.06 29.23 -34.61
C PRO A 79 6.10 27.75 -35.02
N GLY A 80 6.63 26.91 -34.13
CA GLY A 80 6.64 25.47 -34.32
C GLY A 80 5.21 24.94 -34.23
N HIS A 81 4.76 24.24 -35.28
CA HIS A 81 3.54 23.46 -35.25
C HIS A 81 3.90 22.03 -34.89
N PHE A 82 3.41 21.57 -33.74
CA PHE A 82 3.64 20.21 -33.28
C PHE A 82 2.34 19.42 -33.35
N LEU A 83 2.38 18.25 -33.97
CA LEU A 83 1.26 17.33 -33.97
C LEU A 83 1.20 16.62 -32.62
N ILE A 84 0.08 16.72 -31.91
CA ILE A 84 -0.15 16.07 -30.62
C ILE A 84 -1.41 15.20 -30.67
N ASN A 85 -1.43 14.14 -29.86
CA ASN A 85 -2.63 13.32 -29.69
C ASN A 85 -3.43 13.81 -28.50
N THR A 86 -4.64 14.32 -28.71
CA THR A 86 -5.43 14.93 -27.64
C THR A 86 -5.89 13.93 -26.59
N PHE A 87 -5.90 14.36 -25.32
CA PHE A 87 -6.49 13.59 -24.23
C PHE A 87 -7.69 14.35 -23.63
N SER A 88 -8.73 13.61 -23.20
CA SER A 88 -9.87 14.20 -22.51
C SER A 88 -9.47 14.83 -21.17
N ASN A 89 -8.45 14.27 -20.52
CA ASN A 89 -7.73 14.87 -19.40
C ASN A 89 -6.26 14.96 -19.81
N PHE A 90 -5.67 16.15 -19.74
CA PHE A 90 -4.27 16.32 -20.08
C PHE A 90 -3.54 17.16 -19.03
N GLU A 91 -2.24 16.96 -18.99
CA GLU A 91 -1.28 17.78 -18.28
C GLU A 91 -0.34 18.39 -19.29
N LEU A 92 -0.13 19.70 -19.17
CA LEU A 92 0.80 20.46 -19.98
C LEU A 92 1.80 21.14 -19.03
N ILE A 93 3.07 20.75 -19.15
CA ILE A 93 4.16 21.23 -18.30
C ILE A 93 5.17 21.95 -19.16
N PHE A 94 5.56 23.15 -18.76
CA PHE A 94 6.61 23.89 -19.43
C PHE A 94 7.37 24.81 -18.46
N GLU A 95 8.64 25.04 -18.74
CA GLU A 95 9.45 26.04 -18.05
C GLU A 95 9.60 27.27 -18.91
N LEU A 96 9.29 28.43 -18.33
CA LEU A 96 9.26 29.69 -19.05
C LEU A 96 10.15 30.73 -18.36
N ARG A 97 10.93 31.46 -19.16
CA ARG A 97 11.76 32.57 -18.72
C ARG A 97 11.35 33.83 -19.49
N PRO A 98 10.56 34.73 -18.90
CA PRO A 98 10.18 35.96 -19.57
C PRO A 98 11.38 36.89 -19.70
N SER A 99 11.42 37.66 -20.77
CA SER A 99 12.35 38.78 -20.94
C SER A 99 11.57 40.08 -21.11
N TRP A 100 12.25 41.23 -21.08
CA TRP A 100 11.59 42.53 -21.12
C TRP A 100 10.59 42.61 -22.29
N PRO A 101 9.32 42.96 -22.02
CA PRO A 101 8.36 43.22 -23.08
C PRO A 101 8.89 44.38 -23.92
N ALA A 102 8.77 44.29 -25.24
CA ALA A 102 9.03 45.44 -26.08
C ALA A 102 8.11 46.59 -25.62
N GLU A 103 8.66 47.80 -25.44
CA GLU A 103 7.87 48.96 -25.02
C GLU A 103 6.69 49.16 -25.97
N TYR A 104 5.48 49.15 -25.41
CA TYR A 104 4.28 49.44 -26.19
C TYR A 104 4.26 50.94 -26.52
N PRO A 105 4.05 51.32 -27.80
CA PRO A 105 3.84 52.71 -28.11
C PRO A 105 2.59 53.20 -27.38
N GLU A 106 2.69 54.34 -26.69
CA GLU A 106 1.59 54.98 -25.92
C GLU A 106 0.31 55.17 -26.76
N SER A 107 0.43 55.18 -28.10
CA SER A 107 -0.68 55.32 -29.03
C SER A 107 -1.43 54.03 -29.37
N SER A 108 -1.02 52.86 -28.87
CA SER A 108 -1.68 51.60 -29.24
C SER A 108 -3.07 51.50 -28.59
N LYS A 109 -4.12 51.28 -29.40
CA LYS A 109 -5.50 51.11 -28.90
C LYS A 109 -5.74 49.72 -28.29
N CYS A 110 -4.67 48.96 -28.10
CA CYS A 110 -4.69 47.59 -27.59
C CYS A 110 -4.91 47.49 -26.06
N SER A 111 -5.10 48.60 -25.35
CA SER A 111 -5.33 48.59 -23.90
C SER A 111 -6.68 48.03 -23.48
N ASP A 112 -7.69 48.10 -24.35
CA ASP A 112 -9.09 47.96 -23.90
C ASP A 112 -9.72 46.59 -24.19
N PHE A 113 -9.10 45.76 -25.03
CA PHE A 113 -9.62 44.45 -25.41
C PHE A 113 -8.56 43.35 -25.29
N TYR A 114 -8.91 42.29 -24.56
CA TYR A 114 -8.18 41.03 -24.30
C TYR A 114 -7.58 40.31 -25.52
N THR A 115 -7.81 40.82 -26.74
CA THR A 115 -7.35 40.23 -27.99
C THR A 115 -5.92 40.59 -28.37
N CYS A 116 -5.26 41.49 -27.62
CA CYS A 116 -3.88 41.89 -27.89
C CYS A 116 -2.81 41.13 -27.11
N GLY A 117 -3.19 40.11 -26.33
CA GLY A 117 -2.26 39.28 -25.57
C GLY A 117 -1.24 38.58 -26.47
N THR A 118 -0.01 38.50 -26.01
CA THR A 118 1.07 37.78 -26.71
C THR A 118 0.93 36.29 -26.42
N SER A 119 0.43 35.56 -27.42
CA SER A 119 0.27 34.11 -27.31
C SER A 119 1.60 33.46 -26.93
N ILE A 120 1.58 32.62 -25.91
CA ILE A 120 2.71 31.74 -25.57
C ILE A 120 2.45 30.39 -26.21
N LEU A 121 1.25 29.85 -25.94
CA LEU A 121 0.90 28.49 -26.27
C LEU A 121 -0.59 28.38 -26.61
N HIS A 122 -0.89 27.59 -27.63
CA HIS A 122 -2.26 27.31 -28.04
C HIS A 122 -2.40 25.90 -28.61
N ILE A 123 -3.45 25.17 -28.24
CA ILE A 123 -3.82 23.89 -28.88
C ILE A 123 -5.04 24.12 -29.76
N THR A 124 -4.94 23.74 -31.04
CA THR A 124 -6.09 23.70 -31.97
C THR A 124 -6.37 22.30 -32.48
N ASP A 125 -7.61 22.03 -32.85
CA ASP A 125 -7.95 20.79 -33.53
C ASP A 125 -7.27 20.66 -34.91
N GLY A 126 -7.09 19.42 -35.37
CA GLY A 126 -6.52 19.12 -36.69
C GLY A 126 -7.43 19.46 -37.88
N SER A 127 -8.67 19.91 -37.65
CA SER A 127 -9.61 20.23 -38.74
C SER A 127 -9.24 21.50 -39.52
N GLY A 128 -8.26 22.26 -39.03
CA GLY A 128 -7.23 22.86 -39.89
C GLY A 128 -7.74 23.75 -41.02
N ASN A 129 -8.82 24.51 -40.83
CA ASN A 129 -9.27 25.46 -41.85
C ASN A 129 -8.37 26.70 -41.98
N GLY A 130 -7.13 26.65 -41.48
CA GLY A 130 -6.16 27.75 -41.46
C GLY A 130 -6.55 28.96 -40.59
N ASP A 131 -7.80 29.00 -40.14
CA ASP A 131 -8.36 30.12 -39.41
C ASP A 131 -8.38 29.79 -37.91
N CYS A 132 -7.27 30.13 -37.25
CA CYS A 132 -7.11 30.04 -35.81
C CYS A 132 -8.29 30.72 -35.08
N CYS A 133 -9.00 31.67 -35.70
CA CYS A 133 -10.04 32.51 -35.10
C CYS A 133 -11.45 31.92 -35.03
N LYS A 134 -11.69 30.67 -35.48
CA LYS A 134 -12.99 30.03 -35.27
C LYS A 134 -13.13 29.61 -33.79
N VAL A 135 -13.99 30.34 -33.08
CA VAL A 135 -14.38 30.13 -31.68
C VAL A 135 -14.79 28.67 -31.49
N GLY A 136 -14.19 27.99 -30.51
CA GLY A 136 -14.56 26.62 -30.14
C GLY A 136 -13.55 25.52 -30.50
N ASN A 137 -12.48 25.85 -31.23
CA ASN A 137 -11.39 24.91 -31.53
C ASN A 137 -10.15 25.13 -30.65
N ARG A 138 -10.23 25.98 -29.62
CA ARG A 138 -9.08 26.58 -28.91
C ARG A 138 -9.00 26.18 -27.43
N ILE A 139 -8.24 25.16 -27.05
CA ILE A 139 -8.27 24.66 -25.65
C ILE A 139 -6.95 24.00 -25.20
N PRO A 140 -6.16 24.54 -24.25
CA PRO A 140 -6.21 25.85 -23.59
C PRO A 140 -5.28 26.88 -24.28
N PHE A 141 -5.52 28.18 -24.03
CA PHE A 141 -4.68 29.27 -24.53
C PHE A 141 -3.96 29.97 -23.36
N ALA A 142 -2.63 29.99 -23.41
CA ALA A 142 -1.79 30.69 -22.41
C ALA A 142 -1.08 31.89 -23.08
N TYR A 143 -1.09 33.04 -22.41
CA TYR A 143 -0.54 34.29 -22.93
C TYR A 143 -0.11 35.23 -21.80
N PHE A 144 0.70 36.24 -22.15
CA PHE A 144 1.00 37.34 -21.22
C PHE A 144 0.02 38.49 -21.37
N SER A 145 -0.35 39.10 -20.25
CA SER A 145 -1.05 40.38 -20.22
C SER A 145 -0.24 41.46 -20.94
N ASN A 146 -0.95 42.45 -21.49
CA ASN A 146 -0.32 43.49 -22.29
C ASN A 146 0.72 44.29 -21.47
N GLY A 147 1.96 44.35 -21.95
CA GLY A 147 3.05 45.09 -21.33
C GLY A 147 3.58 44.52 -20.00
N THR A 148 3.14 43.33 -19.58
CA THR A 148 3.58 42.71 -18.32
C THR A 148 3.97 41.24 -18.51
N THR A 149 4.49 40.62 -17.47
CA THR A 149 4.74 39.16 -17.42
C THR A 149 3.66 38.43 -16.62
N HIS A 150 2.47 39.03 -16.45
CA HIS A 150 1.33 38.35 -15.87
C HIS A 150 0.88 37.22 -16.79
N LEU A 151 1.05 35.99 -16.33
CA LEU A 151 0.62 34.81 -17.07
C LEU A 151 -0.89 34.65 -16.94
N GLN A 152 -1.56 34.62 -18.09
CA GLN A 152 -2.99 34.43 -18.22
C GLN A 152 -3.27 33.11 -18.96
N ILE A 153 -4.30 32.41 -18.51
CA ILE A 153 -4.91 31.30 -19.23
C ILE A 153 -6.34 31.67 -19.53
N THR A 154 -6.75 31.34 -20.74
CA THR A 154 -8.16 31.36 -21.12
C THR A 154 -8.54 30.04 -21.77
N MET A 155 -9.80 29.70 -21.61
CA MET A 155 -10.45 28.57 -22.24
C MET A 155 -11.50 29.10 -23.20
N ASP A 156 -11.53 28.59 -24.42
CA ASP A 156 -12.58 28.96 -25.36
C ASP A 156 -13.72 27.94 -25.24
N ALA A 157 -14.87 28.35 -24.68
CA ALA A 157 -16.05 27.51 -24.70
C ALA A 157 -16.75 27.63 -26.06
N VAL A 158 -16.97 26.49 -26.72
CA VAL A 158 -17.95 26.40 -27.82
C VAL A 158 -19.32 26.65 -27.21
N GLY A 159 -19.98 27.73 -27.63
CA GLY A 159 -21.30 28.09 -27.13
C GLY A 159 -21.20 29.16 -26.05
N GLN A 160 -21.13 30.41 -26.51
CA GLN A 160 -21.78 31.47 -25.74
C GLN A 160 -23.19 30.98 -25.46
N ASN A 161 -23.48 30.64 -24.21
CA ASN A 161 -24.86 30.59 -23.77
C ASN A 161 -25.37 32.00 -24.06
N GLU A 162 -26.27 32.17 -25.04
CA GLU A 162 -26.73 33.48 -25.54
C GLU A 162 -27.30 34.38 -24.42
N THR A 163 -27.51 33.82 -23.23
CA THR A 163 -28.01 34.47 -22.03
C THR A 163 -26.95 35.11 -21.13
N LEU A 164 -25.67 34.73 -21.23
CA LEU A 164 -24.58 35.32 -20.44
C LEU A 164 -23.94 36.49 -21.21
N ASP A 165 -23.90 37.67 -20.59
CA ASP A 165 -23.19 38.80 -21.19
C ASP A 165 -21.69 38.49 -21.34
N ARG A 166 -21.06 39.04 -22.38
CA ARG A 166 -19.66 38.80 -22.72
C ARG A 166 -18.70 39.07 -21.56
N ARG A 167 -19.00 40.02 -20.67
CA ARG A 167 -18.14 40.37 -19.54
C ARG A 167 -18.22 39.31 -18.44
N SER A 168 -19.42 38.83 -18.12
CA SER A 168 -19.63 37.72 -17.17
C SER A 168 -19.03 36.41 -17.71
N TYR A 169 -19.18 36.15 -19.00
CA TYR A 169 -18.55 35.01 -19.67
C TYR A 169 -17.02 35.05 -19.57
N ASN A 170 -16.40 36.19 -19.94
CA ASN A 170 -14.95 36.36 -19.87
C ASN A 170 -14.40 36.17 -18.44
N LYS A 171 -15.14 36.60 -17.41
CA LYS A 171 -14.74 36.39 -16.01
C LYS A 171 -14.71 34.92 -15.61
N LEU A 172 -15.55 34.08 -16.21
CA LEU A 172 -15.63 32.65 -15.87
C LEU A 172 -14.64 31.79 -16.65
N GLN A 173 -14.16 32.25 -17.81
CA GLN A 173 -13.24 31.49 -18.68
C GLN A 173 -11.77 31.86 -18.51
N HIS A 174 -11.45 32.72 -17.55
CA HIS A 174 -10.13 33.33 -17.42
C HIS A 174 -9.49 33.05 -16.06
N CYS A 175 -8.19 32.79 -16.09
CA CYS A 175 -7.34 32.48 -14.95
C CYS A 175 -6.10 33.37 -15.05
N GLU A 176 -5.85 34.20 -14.05
CA GLU A 176 -4.68 35.08 -14.02
C GLU A 176 -3.75 34.73 -12.86
N ALA A 177 -2.44 34.76 -13.12
CA ALA A 177 -1.45 34.69 -12.07
C ALA A 177 -1.50 35.95 -11.19
N PRO A 178 -1.50 35.82 -9.84
CA PRO A 178 -1.65 36.95 -8.93
C PRO A 178 -0.46 37.90 -8.97
N ASN A 179 0.71 37.41 -9.41
CA ASN A 179 1.93 38.18 -9.53
C ASN A 179 2.53 37.97 -10.93
N GLU A 180 3.25 38.98 -11.38
CA GLU A 180 4.12 38.92 -12.54
C GLU A 180 5.18 37.82 -12.39
N LEU A 181 5.48 37.14 -13.49
CA LEU A 181 6.60 36.20 -13.52
C LEU A 181 7.93 36.96 -13.47
N PRO A 182 8.91 36.51 -12.67
CA PRO A 182 10.19 37.20 -12.54
C PRO A 182 10.96 37.22 -13.87
N LEU A 183 11.39 38.41 -14.29
CA LEU A 183 12.19 38.60 -15.50
C LEU A 183 13.50 37.81 -15.43
N HIS A 184 13.87 37.19 -16.55
CA HIS A 184 15.10 36.41 -16.73
C HIS A 184 15.28 35.23 -15.76
N GLN A 185 14.22 34.83 -15.04
CA GLN A 185 14.22 33.66 -14.18
C GLN A 185 13.32 32.57 -14.75
N TRP A 186 13.78 31.32 -14.66
CA TRP A 186 12.98 30.16 -15.06
C TRP A 186 11.83 29.95 -14.08
N THR A 187 10.63 29.86 -14.61
CA THR A 187 9.41 29.59 -13.87
C THR A 187 8.78 28.30 -14.38
N HIS A 188 8.51 27.35 -13.49
CA HIS A 188 7.87 26.10 -13.84
C HIS A 188 6.35 26.27 -13.84
N VAL A 189 5.74 26.14 -15.00
CA VAL A 189 4.29 26.25 -15.21
C VAL A 189 3.72 24.87 -15.51
N LYS A 190 2.63 24.53 -14.83
CA LYS A 190 1.90 23.29 -15.05
C LYS A 190 0.42 23.55 -15.15
N LEU A 191 -0.18 23.14 -16.25
CA LEU A 191 -1.60 23.24 -16.51
C LEU A 191 -2.19 21.84 -16.45
N LYS A 192 -3.24 21.67 -15.64
CA LYS A 192 -4.04 20.45 -15.62
C LYS A 192 -5.42 20.74 -16.16
N ALA A 193 -5.82 20.04 -17.20
CA ALA A 193 -7.16 20.10 -17.74
C ALA A 193 -7.89 18.78 -17.51
N SER A 194 -9.13 18.87 -17.06
CA SER A 194 -10.02 17.72 -16.87
C SER A 194 -11.29 17.93 -17.67
N GLY A 195 -11.61 16.98 -18.55
CA GLY A 195 -12.77 17.05 -19.42
C GLY A 195 -14.10 16.74 -18.73
N ALA A 196 -15.16 17.41 -19.15
CA ALA A 196 -16.53 17.05 -18.75
C ALA A 196 -17.03 15.86 -19.61
N GLY A 197 -17.26 14.68 -19.03
CA GLY A 197 -17.91 13.60 -19.79
C GLY A 197 -17.91 12.20 -19.19
N ASN A 198 -19.03 11.84 -18.55
CA ASN A 198 -19.71 10.54 -18.75
C ASN A 198 -21.18 10.56 -18.24
N SER A 199 -21.67 11.64 -17.64
CA SER A 199 -23.12 11.83 -17.42
C SER A 199 -23.75 12.44 -18.68
N LYS A 200 -24.60 11.66 -19.35
CA LYS A 200 -25.55 12.22 -20.32
C LYS A 200 -26.42 13.27 -19.61
N GLY A 201 -26.16 14.55 -19.88
CA GLY A 201 -27.06 15.68 -19.69
C GLY A 201 -27.77 15.78 -18.33
N LYS A 202 -27.14 16.47 -17.37
CA LYS A 202 -27.74 17.51 -16.48
C LYS A 202 -26.66 17.93 -15.47
N MET A 203 -26.30 19.21 -15.49
CA MET A 203 -25.28 19.79 -14.62
C MET A 203 -25.78 19.97 -13.19
N ASP A 204 -24.94 19.62 -12.21
CA ASP A 204 -24.73 20.43 -11.00
C ASP A 204 -23.35 20.10 -10.39
N HIS A 205 -22.38 20.98 -10.65
CA HIS A 205 -21.10 21.22 -9.96
C HIS A 205 -20.15 20.04 -9.59
N SER A 206 -19.79 19.20 -10.57
CA SER A 206 -18.56 18.35 -10.48
C SER A 206 -17.82 18.22 -11.82
N ASP A 207 -18.01 19.23 -12.67
CA ASP A 207 -17.73 19.24 -14.10
C ASP A 207 -16.34 19.85 -14.37
N GLY A 208 -15.49 19.10 -15.08
CA GLY A 208 -14.04 19.34 -15.18
C GLY A 208 -13.63 20.73 -15.70
N GLY A 209 -12.43 21.19 -15.35
CA GLY A 209 -11.94 22.53 -15.64
C GLY A 209 -10.44 22.58 -15.91
N VAL A 210 -9.84 23.77 -15.88
CA VAL A 210 -8.38 23.96 -15.99
C VAL A 210 -7.82 24.59 -14.74
N VAL A 211 -6.76 23.99 -14.20
CA VAL A 211 -6.04 24.48 -13.03
C VAL A 211 -4.61 24.86 -13.42
N MET A 212 -4.20 26.08 -13.07
CA MET A 212 -2.84 26.56 -13.24
C MET A 212 -2.02 26.39 -11.98
N PHE A 213 -0.80 25.87 -12.14
CA PHE A 213 0.21 25.80 -11.10
C PHE A 213 1.46 26.56 -11.54
N ILE A 214 2.01 27.39 -10.64
CA ILE A 214 3.31 28.06 -10.82
C ILE A 214 4.23 27.63 -9.70
N ASN A 215 5.41 27.09 -10.06
CA ASN A 215 6.40 26.55 -9.12
C ASN A 215 5.79 25.56 -8.11
N GLY A 216 4.82 24.76 -8.57
CA GLY A 216 4.13 23.74 -7.78
C GLY A 216 2.94 24.24 -6.94
N THR A 217 2.73 25.55 -6.83
CA THR A 217 1.61 26.14 -6.09
C THR A 217 0.40 26.32 -7.00
N LYS A 218 -0.80 25.93 -6.55
CA LYS A 218 -2.05 26.23 -7.29
C LYS A 218 -2.29 27.73 -7.28
N VAL A 219 -2.42 28.30 -8.46
CA VAL A 219 -2.52 29.75 -8.64
C VAL A 219 -3.95 30.19 -8.91
N CYS A 220 -4.62 29.54 -9.85
CA CYS A 220 -6.00 29.83 -10.20
C CYS A 220 -6.65 28.58 -10.85
N GLU A 221 -7.97 28.61 -10.96
CA GLU A 221 -8.78 27.54 -11.55
C GLU A 221 -9.93 28.13 -12.36
N ILE A 222 -10.15 27.58 -13.55
CA ILE A 222 -11.30 27.83 -14.42
C ILE A 222 -12.26 26.65 -14.22
N PRO A 223 -13.37 26.82 -13.47
CA PRO A 223 -14.34 25.75 -13.27
C PRO A 223 -15.09 25.45 -14.58
N GLY A 224 -15.45 24.18 -14.78
CA GLY A 224 -16.04 23.69 -16.01
C GLY A 224 -17.41 24.26 -16.35
N THR A 225 -17.45 25.22 -17.26
CA THR A 225 -18.63 25.43 -18.12
C THR A 225 -18.38 24.65 -19.41
N ALA A 226 -19.19 23.63 -19.68
CA ALA A 226 -19.30 22.86 -20.93
C ALA A 226 -18.38 23.30 -22.09
N TYR A 227 -17.11 22.93 -22.06
CA TYR A 227 -16.27 23.01 -23.23
C TYR A 227 -16.29 21.65 -23.93
N HIS A 228 -16.35 21.65 -25.26
CA HIS A 228 -16.08 20.43 -26.02
C HIS A 228 -14.62 20.08 -25.78
N THR A 229 -14.35 19.10 -24.93
CA THR A 229 -13.03 18.48 -24.88
C THR A 229 -12.67 18.06 -26.30
N LEU A 230 -11.46 18.37 -26.74
CA LEU A 230 -10.93 17.81 -27.98
C LEU A 230 -11.19 16.29 -27.92
N PRO A 231 -11.76 15.68 -28.98
CA PRO A 231 -12.09 14.28 -28.92
C PRO A 231 -10.83 13.50 -28.53
N SER A 232 -10.93 12.56 -27.58
CA SER A 232 -9.73 11.84 -27.14
C SER A 232 -9.11 11.07 -28.31
N ARG A 233 -7.80 11.15 -28.46
CA ARG A 233 -7.00 10.52 -29.52
C ARG A 233 -7.29 11.07 -30.92
N THR A 234 -7.54 12.37 -31.03
CA THR A 234 -7.52 13.07 -32.32
C THR A 234 -6.24 13.85 -32.48
N ASP A 235 -5.79 14.00 -33.72
CA ASP A 235 -4.69 14.87 -34.06
C ASP A 235 -5.06 16.33 -33.76
N ALA A 236 -4.20 17.01 -33.02
CA ALA A 236 -4.27 18.44 -32.77
C ALA A 236 -2.91 19.08 -33.05
N HIS A 237 -2.93 20.39 -33.22
CA HIS A 237 -1.73 21.19 -33.38
C HIS A 237 -1.47 21.97 -32.09
N LEU A 238 -0.31 21.74 -31.47
CA LEU A 238 0.24 22.66 -30.49
C LEU A 238 1.05 23.73 -31.21
N PHE A 239 0.70 24.98 -30.98
CA PHE A 239 1.41 26.15 -31.42
C PHE A 239 2.23 26.70 -30.26
N LEU A 240 3.53 26.87 -30.48
CA LEU A 240 4.42 27.60 -29.60
C LEU A 240 4.89 28.86 -30.31
N GLY A 241 4.55 30.03 -29.76
CA GLY A 241 5.08 31.29 -30.26
C GLY A 241 4.11 32.45 -30.21
N SER A 242 4.66 33.64 -30.43
CA SER A 242 3.90 34.86 -30.58
C SER A 242 3.39 34.99 -32.02
N LEU A 243 2.08 34.98 -32.21
CA LEU A 243 1.46 35.26 -33.51
C LEU A 243 1.78 36.71 -33.88
N LYS A 244 2.69 36.94 -34.84
CA LYS A 244 2.74 38.21 -35.56
C LYS A 244 1.38 38.38 -36.23
N SER A 245 0.67 39.46 -35.96
CA SER A 245 -0.54 39.75 -36.75
C SER A 245 -0.16 39.78 -38.22
N PRO A 246 -1.02 39.24 -39.11
CA PRO A 246 -0.80 39.40 -40.54
C PRO A 246 -0.61 40.90 -40.85
N PRO A 247 0.20 41.26 -41.86
CA PRO A 247 0.44 42.65 -42.26
C PRO A 247 -0.82 43.24 -42.91
N VAL A 248 -1.89 43.34 -42.14
CA VAL A 248 -3.10 44.06 -42.47
C VAL A 248 -2.82 45.50 -42.06
N ARG A 249 -3.26 46.46 -42.89
CA ARG A 249 -3.09 47.92 -42.72
C ARG A 249 -3.86 48.49 -41.52
N VAL A 250 -3.80 47.83 -40.37
CA VAL A 250 -4.27 48.35 -39.10
C VAL A 250 -3.03 48.85 -38.36
N PRO A 251 -3.00 50.11 -37.89
CA PRO A 251 -1.86 50.67 -37.16
C PRO A 251 -1.57 50.00 -35.81
N ASP A 252 -2.37 49.00 -35.41
CA ASP A 252 -2.23 48.25 -34.17
C ASP A 252 -1.42 46.96 -34.40
N ALA A 253 -0.11 47.09 -34.62
CA ALA A 253 0.78 45.94 -34.66
C ALA A 253 1.00 45.39 -33.25
N HIS A 254 0.70 44.10 -33.02
CA HIS A 254 1.01 43.45 -31.75
C HIS A 254 2.52 43.26 -31.64
N LEU A 255 3.12 43.78 -30.57
CA LEU A 255 4.52 43.50 -30.27
C LEU A 255 4.62 42.06 -29.75
N PRO A 256 5.53 41.24 -30.29
CA PRO A 256 5.70 39.88 -29.80
C PRO A 256 6.25 39.91 -28.37
N ALA A 257 5.79 38.99 -27.52
CA ALA A 257 6.45 38.78 -26.25
C ALA A 257 7.77 38.05 -26.49
N ASN A 258 8.79 38.50 -25.77
CA ASN A 258 10.08 37.86 -25.76
C ASN A 258 10.16 36.96 -24.53
N PHE A 259 10.27 35.65 -24.74
CA PHE A 259 10.45 34.68 -23.66
C PHE A 259 11.20 33.45 -24.18
N ASP A 260 11.85 32.73 -23.27
CA ASP A 260 12.42 31.43 -23.57
C ASP A 260 11.54 30.34 -22.95
N ILE A 261 11.36 29.24 -23.68
CA ILE A 261 10.78 28.00 -23.15
C ILE A 261 11.86 26.95 -23.13
N ARG A 262 12.13 26.33 -21.97
CA ARG A 262 13.15 25.28 -21.87
C ARG A 262 12.64 23.94 -22.40
N PHE A 263 11.43 23.56 -22.00
CA PHE A 263 10.80 22.33 -22.45
C PHE A 263 9.27 22.49 -22.47
N VAL A 264 8.60 21.67 -23.27
CA VAL A 264 7.14 21.51 -23.26
C VAL A 264 6.80 20.03 -23.29
N ARG A 265 6.03 19.59 -22.30
CA ARG A 265 5.53 18.22 -22.20
C ARG A 265 4.01 18.26 -22.16
N TYR A 266 3.39 17.56 -23.09
CA TYR A 266 1.95 17.40 -23.16
C TYR A 266 1.61 15.93 -22.99
N GLY A 267 0.68 15.59 -22.11
CA GLY A 267 0.38 14.19 -21.90
C GLY A 267 -0.85 13.90 -21.09
N LYS A 268 -1.19 12.61 -21.01
CA LYS A 268 -2.20 12.11 -20.10
C LYS A 268 -1.67 12.19 -18.65
N PRO A 269 -2.44 12.73 -17.70
CA PRO A 269 -2.03 12.72 -16.30
C PRO A 269 -1.93 11.29 -15.78
N ALA A 270 -1.09 11.09 -14.77
CA ALA A 270 -0.98 9.80 -14.11
C ALA A 270 -2.32 9.40 -13.48
N SER A 271 -2.59 8.10 -13.48
CA SER A 271 -3.83 7.51 -13.04
C SER A 271 -3.61 6.54 -11.87
N ASN A 272 -4.27 6.84 -10.76
CA ASN A 272 -4.39 5.93 -9.62
C ASN A 272 -5.21 4.68 -9.99
N LEU A 273 -6.18 4.82 -10.89
CA LEU A 273 -6.94 3.68 -11.40
C LEU A 273 -6.02 2.63 -12.06
N PHE A 274 -4.97 3.04 -12.77
CA PHE A 274 -3.99 2.11 -13.35
C PHE A 274 -3.27 1.28 -12.29
N VAL A 275 -2.83 1.92 -11.19
CA VAL A 275 -2.22 1.23 -10.03
C VAL A 275 -3.22 0.23 -9.42
N GLY A 276 -4.48 0.63 -9.28
CA GLY A 276 -5.56 -0.23 -8.82
C GLY A 276 -5.78 -1.44 -9.72
N LEU A 277 -5.80 -1.25 -11.05
CA LEU A 277 -5.98 -2.30 -12.06
C LEU A 277 -4.84 -3.33 -12.01
N ALA A 278 -3.59 -2.88 -11.94
CA ALA A 278 -2.44 -3.76 -11.83
C ALA A 278 -2.53 -4.65 -10.57
N ASN A 279 -2.87 -4.05 -9.42
CA ASN A 279 -3.06 -4.81 -8.17
C ASN A 279 -4.27 -5.75 -8.22
N SER A 280 -5.39 -5.31 -8.81
CA SER A 280 -6.57 -6.17 -9.02
C SER A 280 -6.28 -7.37 -9.89
N ALA A 281 -5.54 -7.18 -11.00
CA ALA A 281 -5.12 -8.27 -11.87
C ALA A 281 -4.27 -9.30 -11.11
N GLN A 282 -3.28 -8.84 -10.34
CA GLN A 282 -2.48 -9.69 -9.45
C GLN A 282 -3.36 -10.45 -8.44
N GLY A 283 -4.35 -9.80 -7.84
CA GLY A 283 -5.23 -10.41 -6.84
C GLY A 283 -6.21 -11.44 -7.41
N ILE A 284 -6.82 -11.15 -8.56
CA ILE A 284 -7.70 -12.09 -9.27
C ILE A 284 -6.90 -13.32 -9.67
N LEU A 285 -5.74 -13.12 -10.30
CA LEU A 285 -4.87 -14.22 -10.71
C LEU A 285 -4.38 -15.02 -9.49
N SER A 286 -4.05 -14.34 -8.39
CA SER A 286 -3.69 -15.00 -7.13
C SER A 286 -4.79 -15.93 -6.64
N MET A 287 -6.05 -15.49 -6.67
CA MET A 287 -7.19 -16.31 -6.28
C MET A 287 -7.37 -17.51 -7.20
N LEU A 288 -7.28 -17.30 -8.52
CA LEU A 288 -7.45 -18.36 -9.52
C LEU A 288 -6.36 -19.43 -9.39
N LEU A 289 -5.12 -19.03 -9.12
CA LEU A 289 -3.98 -19.95 -8.99
C LEU A 289 -3.93 -20.67 -7.64
N MET A 290 -4.56 -20.13 -6.61
CA MET A 290 -4.47 -20.68 -5.26
C MET A 290 -4.98 -22.12 -5.14
N TYR A 291 -6.14 -22.43 -5.72
CA TYR A 291 -6.70 -23.79 -5.71
C TYR A 291 -5.84 -24.81 -6.48
N PRO A 292 -5.47 -24.59 -7.77
CA PRO A 292 -4.66 -25.56 -8.52
C PRO A 292 -3.27 -25.73 -7.90
N ILE A 293 -2.62 -24.66 -7.43
CA ILE A 293 -1.33 -24.76 -6.74
C ILE A 293 -1.45 -25.57 -5.44
N GLY A 294 -2.49 -25.34 -4.65
CA GLY A 294 -2.75 -26.12 -3.44
C GLY A 294 -2.95 -27.61 -3.75
N TRP A 295 -3.75 -27.92 -4.77
CA TRP A 295 -3.98 -29.30 -5.21
C TRP A 295 -2.69 -29.97 -5.71
N ILE A 296 -1.88 -29.28 -6.52
CA ILE A 296 -0.57 -29.77 -6.98
C ILE A 296 0.37 -29.98 -5.79
N GLY A 297 0.42 -29.05 -4.85
CA GLY A 297 1.24 -29.13 -3.64
C GLY A 297 0.85 -30.26 -2.69
N ASP A 298 -0.39 -30.75 -2.79
CA ASP A 298 -0.86 -31.93 -2.03
C ASP A 298 -0.56 -33.25 -2.74
N LYS A 299 -0.46 -33.25 -4.07
CA LYS A 299 -0.20 -34.45 -4.90
C LYS A 299 1.28 -34.67 -5.22
N THR A 300 2.08 -33.62 -5.20
CA THR A 300 3.50 -33.67 -5.58
C THR A 300 4.42 -33.44 -4.39
N ASN A 301 5.70 -33.76 -4.56
CA ASN A 301 6.72 -33.40 -3.57
C ASN A 301 6.86 -31.88 -3.54
N ARG A 302 6.47 -31.25 -2.42
CA ARG A 302 6.49 -29.80 -2.19
C ARG A 302 7.86 -29.16 -2.45
N TYR A 303 8.95 -29.88 -2.19
CA TYR A 303 10.31 -29.40 -2.45
C TYR A 303 10.65 -29.40 -3.94
N PHE A 304 10.17 -30.40 -4.68
CA PHE A 304 10.29 -30.41 -6.13
C PHE A 304 9.48 -29.27 -6.77
N LEU A 305 8.26 -29.04 -6.27
CA LEU A 305 7.43 -27.90 -6.69
C LEU A 305 8.15 -26.56 -6.43
N LEU A 306 8.74 -26.36 -5.25
CA LEU A 306 9.53 -25.15 -4.93
C LEU A 306 10.74 -24.97 -5.86
N ARG A 307 11.46 -26.04 -6.19
CA ARG A 307 12.60 -25.99 -7.13
C ARG A 307 12.15 -25.63 -8.54
N GLY A 308 11.06 -26.24 -9.04
CA GLY A 308 10.48 -25.89 -10.33
C GLY A 308 10.00 -24.44 -10.38
N ASN A 309 9.48 -23.93 -9.27
CA ASN A 309 9.02 -22.54 -9.15
C ASN A 309 10.15 -21.50 -9.33
N LEU A 310 11.42 -21.88 -9.17
CA LEU A 310 12.56 -20.99 -9.44
C LEU A 310 12.66 -20.60 -10.91
N LEU A 311 12.29 -21.49 -11.84
CA LEU A 311 12.25 -21.17 -13.26
C LEU A 311 11.21 -20.08 -13.55
N VAL A 312 10.03 -20.20 -12.95
CA VAL A 312 8.95 -19.20 -13.05
C VAL A 312 9.42 -17.87 -12.45
N ALA A 313 10.15 -17.91 -11.34
CA ALA A 313 10.72 -16.72 -10.70
C ALA A 313 11.72 -15.99 -11.60
N VAL A 314 12.61 -16.73 -12.28
CA VAL A 314 13.60 -16.15 -13.21
C VAL A 314 12.91 -15.54 -14.43
N LEU A 315 11.95 -16.23 -15.03
CA LEU A 315 11.18 -15.71 -16.16
C LEU A 315 10.43 -14.42 -15.77
N SER A 316 9.81 -14.42 -14.58
CA SER A 316 9.18 -13.23 -14.03
C SER A 316 10.19 -12.09 -13.81
N GLY A 317 11.34 -12.38 -13.22
CA GLY A 317 12.39 -11.39 -12.98
C GLY A 317 12.89 -10.75 -14.27
N VAL A 318 13.16 -11.55 -15.30
CA VAL A 318 13.55 -11.04 -16.63
C VAL A 318 12.46 -10.15 -17.20
N ALA A 319 11.20 -10.60 -17.20
CA ALA A 319 10.08 -9.80 -17.71
C ALA A 319 9.91 -8.48 -16.95
N MET A 320 10.05 -8.49 -15.62
CA MET A 320 9.91 -7.30 -14.77
C MET A 320 11.10 -6.33 -14.92
N VAL A 321 12.32 -6.83 -15.00
CA VAL A 321 13.52 -6.00 -15.27
C VAL A 321 13.37 -5.32 -16.62
N MET A 322 12.98 -6.06 -17.66
CA MET A 322 12.74 -5.50 -18.98
C MET A 322 11.57 -4.51 -18.98
N ALA A 323 10.49 -4.78 -18.22
CA ALA A 323 9.34 -3.88 -18.12
C ALA A 323 9.72 -2.52 -17.50
N VAL A 324 10.54 -2.52 -16.45
CA VAL A 324 11.02 -1.29 -15.80
C VAL A 324 11.95 -0.53 -16.74
N TYR A 325 12.95 -1.20 -17.33
CA TYR A 325 13.93 -0.56 -18.22
C TYR A 325 13.31 0.00 -19.51
N THR A 326 12.34 -0.71 -20.09
CA THR A 326 11.68 -0.26 -21.34
C THR A 326 10.43 0.58 -21.10
N SER A 327 10.01 0.77 -19.85
CA SER A 327 8.73 1.39 -19.50
C SER A 327 7.55 0.80 -20.31
N SER A 328 7.55 -0.52 -20.52
CA SER A 328 6.53 -1.20 -21.33
C SER A 328 5.40 -1.76 -20.46
N ILE A 329 4.19 -1.22 -20.64
CA ILE A 329 2.98 -1.67 -19.95
C ILE A 329 2.68 -3.16 -20.24
N VAL A 330 2.90 -3.63 -21.48
CA VAL A 330 2.63 -5.03 -21.86
C VAL A 330 3.58 -5.98 -21.14
N LEU A 331 4.88 -5.66 -21.12
CA LEU A 331 5.88 -6.46 -20.39
C LEU A 331 5.61 -6.42 -18.89
N LEU A 332 5.17 -5.28 -18.35
CA LEU A 332 4.81 -5.14 -16.95
C LEU A 332 3.67 -6.08 -16.56
N PHE A 333 2.54 -6.08 -17.27
CA PHE A 333 1.43 -6.99 -16.97
C PHE A 333 1.81 -8.45 -17.15
N THR A 334 2.63 -8.76 -18.16
CA THR A 334 3.19 -10.10 -18.35
C THR A 334 4.04 -10.52 -17.15
N GLY A 335 4.94 -9.65 -16.71
CA GLY A 335 5.79 -9.85 -15.54
C GLY A 335 4.99 -10.02 -14.25
N ILE A 336 3.96 -9.20 -14.02
CA ILE A 336 3.04 -9.32 -12.87
C ILE A 336 2.32 -10.66 -12.90
N CYS A 337 1.84 -11.12 -14.05
CA CYS A 337 1.14 -12.40 -14.17
C CYS A 337 2.05 -13.58 -13.81
N ILE A 338 3.26 -13.62 -14.38
CA ILE A 338 4.24 -14.69 -14.10
C ILE A 338 4.73 -14.58 -12.64
N PHE A 339 4.94 -13.36 -12.13
CA PHE A 339 5.33 -13.14 -10.73
C PHE A 339 4.25 -13.64 -9.78
N THR A 340 2.98 -13.42 -10.10
CA THR A 340 1.86 -13.87 -9.28
C THR A 340 1.85 -15.39 -9.14
N TRP A 341 2.15 -16.11 -10.22
CA TRP A 341 2.33 -17.56 -10.15
C TRP A 341 3.45 -17.96 -9.20
N TYR A 342 4.62 -17.34 -9.36
CA TYR A 342 5.77 -17.56 -8.48
C TYR A 342 5.41 -17.29 -7.01
N GLN A 343 4.79 -16.14 -6.75
CA GLN A 343 4.37 -15.66 -5.44
C GLN A 343 3.38 -16.60 -4.76
N GLN A 344 2.35 -17.08 -5.47
CA GLN A 344 1.36 -17.98 -4.90
C GLN A 344 1.96 -19.36 -4.62
N THR A 345 2.83 -19.85 -5.49
CA THR A 345 3.49 -21.15 -5.30
C THR A 345 4.42 -21.11 -4.10
N ILE A 346 5.29 -20.09 -3.99
CA ILE A 346 6.20 -20.00 -2.85
C ILE A 346 5.44 -19.76 -1.54
N SER A 347 4.46 -18.84 -1.50
CA SER A 347 3.73 -18.49 -0.27
C SER A 347 2.95 -19.66 0.32
N SER A 348 2.33 -20.48 -0.52
CA SER A 348 1.57 -21.67 -0.08
C SER A 348 2.50 -22.82 0.30
N THR A 349 3.50 -23.10 -0.53
CA THR A 349 4.35 -24.30 -0.37
C THR A 349 5.36 -24.14 0.76
N ILE A 350 5.94 -22.96 0.95
CA ILE A 350 6.97 -22.74 1.97
C ILE A 350 6.43 -22.89 3.39
N TYR A 351 5.20 -22.45 3.64
CA TYR A 351 4.54 -22.58 4.94
C TYR A 351 4.13 -24.03 5.20
N ALA A 352 3.69 -24.74 4.16
CA ALA A 352 3.42 -26.18 4.24
C ALA A 352 4.72 -26.97 4.56
N CYS A 353 5.83 -26.65 3.89
CA CYS A 353 7.14 -27.22 4.21
C CYS A 353 7.54 -26.91 5.67
N LEU A 354 7.25 -25.72 6.20
CA LEU A 354 7.53 -25.41 7.60
C LEU A 354 6.77 -26.35 8.54
N ALA A 355 5.48 -26.59 8.26
CA ALA A 355 4.65 -27.47 9.06
C ALA A 355 5.13 -28.93 9.02
N ASP A 356 5.69 -29.38 7.89
CA ASP A 356 6.24 -30.74 7.73
C ASP A 356 7.55 -30.95 8.51
N ASN A 357 8.32 -29.88 8.78
CA ASN A 357 9.60 -29.92 9.50
C ASN A 357 9.49 -29.56 10.99
N VAL A 358 8.28 -29.25 11.49
CA VAL A 358 8.08 -28.80 12.87
C VAL A 358 6.97 -29.63 13.53
N GLY A 359 7.33 -30.28 14.65
CA GLY A 359 6.40 -31.04 15.48
C GLY A 359 5.18 -30.22 15.92
N ALA A 360 4.03 -30.88 16.04
CA ALA A 360 2.73 -30.26 16.31
C ALA A 360 2.75 -29.31 17.52
N GLU A 361 3.50 -29.65 18.56
CA GLU A 361 3.68 -28.85 19.79
C GLU A 361 4.44 -27.53 19.58
N ARG A 362 5.34 -27.48 18.58
CA ARG A 362 6.15 -26.31 18.25
C ARG A 362 5.60 -25.45 17.11
N ARG A 363 4.59 -25.94 16.36
CA ARG A 363 4.06 -25.25 15.16
C ARG A 363 3.59 -23.83 15.42
N THR A 364 2.87 -23.57 16.50
CA THR A 364 2.41 -22.21 16.83
C THR A 364 3.59 -21.26 17.00
N ARG A 365 4.64 -21.70 17.70
CA ARG A 365 5.87 -20.91 17.89
C ARG A 365 6.61 -20.69 16.57
N ALA A 366 6.73 -21.73 15.75
CA ALA A 366 7.36 -21.62 14.43
C ALA A 366 6.58 -20.68 13.49
N GLY A 367 5.26 -20.72 13.50
CA GLY A 367 4.40 -19.81 12.74
C GLY A 367 4.54 -18.35 13.19
N VAL A 368 4.61 -18.09 14.50
CA VAL A 368 4.90 -16.74 15.04
C VAL A 368 6.28 -16.27 14.58
N ASN A 369 7.31 -17.11 14.74
CA ASN A 369 8.66 -16.78 14.29
C ASN A 369 8.70 -16.48 12.79
N TYR A 370 8.06 -17.31 11.96
CA TYR A 370 7.95 -17.13 10.52
C TYR A 370 7.41 -15.75 10.17
N LYS A 371 6.33 -15.31 10.83
CA LYS A 371 5.73 -13.99 10.60
C LYS A 371 6.60 -12.85 11.10
N THR A 372 7.25 -13.00 12.25
CA THR A 372 8.22 -12.01 12.75
C THR A 372 9.38 -11.83 11.77
N PHE A 373 9.96 -12.92 11.27
CA PHE A 373 11.01 -12.87 10.24
C PHE A 373 10.50 -12.24 8.93
N SER A 374 9.28 -12.55 8.49
CA SER A 374 8.68 -11.86 7.34
C SER A 374 8.58 -10.35 7.56
N ALA A 375 8.17 -9.89 8.74
CA ALA A 375 8.03 -8.46 9.03
C ALA A 375 9.38 -7.73 9.02
N LEU A 376 10.41 -8.33 9.61
CA LEU A 376 11.78 -7.81 9.57
C LEU A 376 12.35 -7.78 8.15
N ALA A 377 12.11 -8.83 7.36
CA ALA A 377 12.49 -8.86 5.95
C ALA A 377 11.79 -7.76 5.14
N MET A 378 10.51 -7.52 5.40
CA MET A 378 9.73 -6.46 4.77
C MET A 378 10.25 -5.06 5.13
N SER A 379 10.84 -4.85 6.32
CA SER A 379 11.54 -3.59 6.65
C SER A 379 12.89 -3.46 5.97
N LEU A 380 13.60 -4.58 5.76
CA LEU A 380 14.92 -4.58 5.15
C LEU A 380 14.88 -4.11 3.69
N GLY A 381 13.83 -4.43 2.92
CA GLY A 381 13.71 -4.00 1.52
C GLY A 381 13.79 -2.47 1.34
N PRO A 382 12.88 -1.69 1.95
CA PRO A 382 12.97 -0.23 1.98
C PRO A 382 14.26 0.28 2.65
N GLY A 383 14.82 -0.46 3.61
CA GLY A 383 16.12 -0.14 4.20
C GLY A 383 17.28 -0.22 3.19
N ILE A 384 17.31 -1.24 2.32
CA ILE A 384 18.29 -1.34 1.22
C ILE A 384 18.06 -0.21 0.21
N GLN A 385 16.80 0.06 -0.16
CA GLN A 385 16.46 1.16 -1.05
C GLN A 385 16.91 2.52 -0.49
N LEU A 386 16.78 2.75 0.82
CA LEU A 386 17.29 3.94 1.49
C LEU A 386 18.81 4.08 1.36
N LEU A 387 19.57 3.00 1.55
CA LEU A 387 21.02 3.02 1.34
C LEU A 387 21.37 3.35 -0.11
N VAL A 388 20.60 2.83 -1.06
CA VAL A 388 20.78 3.13 -2.48
C VAL A 388 20.52 4.61 -2.79
N VAL A 389 19.50 5.23 -2.19
CA VAL A 389 19.27 6.69 -2.33
C VAL A 389 20.41 7.49 -1.69
N TRP A 390 20.84 7.14 -0.47
CA TRP A 390 21.86 7.91 0.25
C TRP A 390 23.26 7.85 -0.35
N PHE A 391 23.65 6.70 -0.90
CA PHE A 391 24.97 6.53 -1.52
C PHE A 391 24.94 6.63 -3.05
N GLY A 392 23.76 6.70 -3.65
CA GLY A 392 23.59 6.81 -5.08
C GLY A 392 23.81 8.23 -5.58
N PRO A 393 24.09 8.40 -6.89
CA PRO A 393 24.17 9.71 -7.53
C PRO A 393 22.80 10.38 -7.72
N ALA A 394 21.72 9.72 -7.27
CA ALA A 394 20.38 10.11 -7.62
C ALA A 394 19.93 11.31 -6.78
N GLU A 395 19.37 12.30 -7.47
CA GLU A 395 18.70 13.42 -6.84
C GLU A 395 17.50 12.94 -6.01
N ASP A 396 17.10 13.70 -5.00
CA ASP A 396 15.98 13.37 -4.11
C ASP A 396 14.61 13.67 -4.77
N SER A 397 14.48 13.30 -6.05
CA SER A 397 13.35 13.55 -6.94
C SER A 397 12.87 12.25 -7.60
N TRP A 398 11.58 12.19 -7.94
CA TRP A 398 10.95 11.01 -8.55
C TRP A 398 11.11 11.03 -10.08
N THR A 399 12.23 10.48 -10.58
CA THR A 399 12.58 10.33 -12.00
C THR A 399 12.46 8.88 -12.51
N ALA A 400 12.59 8.63 -13.82
CA ALA A 400 12.65 7.26 -14.33
C ALA A 400 13.88 6.51 -13.78
N ASP A 401 15.04 7.17 -13.77
CA ASP A 401 16.31 6.62 -13.31
C ASP A 401 16.27 6.19 -11.85
N ILE A 402 15.60 6.96 -10.97
CA ILE A 402 15.46 6.55 -9.56
C ILE A 402 14.60 5.28 -9.44
N PHE A 403 13.58 5.08 -10.28
CA PHE A 403 12.79 3.85 -10.23
C PHE A 403 13.61 2.63 -10.65
N GLU A 404 14.41 2.75 -11.71
CA GLU A 404 15.35 1.70 -12.11
C GLU A 404 16.32 1.39 -10.97
N LEU A 405 16.92 2.43 -10.38
CA LEU A 405 17.89 2.30 -9.30
C LEU A 405 17.27 1.67 -8.04
N LEU A 406 16.00 1.93 -7.72
CA LEU A 406 15.35 1.42 -6.51
C LEU A 406 14.67 0.05 -6.69
N LEU A 407 14.19 -0.28 -7.89
CA LEU A 407 13.43 -1.52 -8.14
C LEU A 407 14.33 -2.67 -8.61
N LEU A 408 15.33 -2.40 -9.46
CA LEU A 408 16.15 -3.43 -10.10
C LEU A 408 17.04 -4.22 -9.12
N PRO A 409 17.70 -3.59 -8.11
CA PRO A 409 18.57 -4.33 -7.19
C PRO A 409 17.86 -5.43 -6.39
N GLY A 410 16.54 -5.33 -6.19
CA GLY A 410 15.78 -6.37 -5.52
C GLY A 410 15.92 -7.73 -6.20
N TRP A 411 15.96 -7.77 -7.54
CA TRP A 411 16.08 -9.02 -8.31
C TRP A 411 17.41 -9.76 -8.11
N LEU A 412 18.45 -9.09 -7.61
CA LEU A 412 19.71 -9.72 -7.22
C LEU A 412 19.57 -10.66 -6.01
N ILE A 413 18.46 -10.58 -5.28
CA ILE A 413 18.14 -11.47 -4.15
C ILE A 413 17.65 -12.84 -4.67
N LEU A 414 17.13 -12.92 -5.90
CA LEU A 414 16.53 -14.14 -6.43
C LEU A 414 17.48 -15.36 -6.49
N PRO A 415 18.76 -15.23 -6.91
CA PRO A 415 19.72 -16.34 -6.82
C PRO A 415 19.92 -16.86 -5.40
N LEU A 416 19.89 -15.98 -4.38
CA LEU A 416 20.03 -16.39 -2.98
C LEU A 416 18.80 -17.20 -2.51
N ILE A 417 17.61 -16.84 -2.97
CA ILE A 417 16.38 -17.63 -2.78
C ILE A 417 16.56 -19.01 -3.42
N GLY A 418 17.07 -19.07 -4.65
CA GLY A 418 17.35 -20.31 -5.36
C GLY A 418 18.32 -21.23 -4.62
N ILE A 419 19.43 -20.68 -4.12
CA ILE A 419 20.43 -21.41 -3.34
C ILE A 419 19.80 -21.99 -2.07
N SER A 420 19.04 -21.18 -1.32
CA SER A 420 18.40 -21.65 -0.08
C SER A 420 17.38 -22.77 -0.30
N ILE A 421 16.60 -22.72 -1.38
CA ILE A 421 15.67 -23.80 -1.79
C ILE A 421 16.41 -25.05 -2.26
N ALA A 422 17.51 -24.89 -3.02
CA ALA A 422 18.30 -26.02 -3.52
C ALA A 422 18.88 -26.87 -2.38
N PHE A 423 19.31 -26.23 -1.28
CA PHE A 423 19.87 -26.92 -0.10
C PHE A 423 18.83 -27.60 0.81
N MET A 424 17.53 -27.39 0.58
CA MET A 424 16.50 -28.11 1.34
C MET A 424 16.46 -29.57 0.95
N VAL A 425 16.37 -30.45 1.95
CA VAL A 425 16.21 -31.89 1.73
C VAL A 425 14.72 -32.26 1.83
N PRO A 426 14.18 -33.05 0.89
CA PRO A 426 12.79 -33.47 0.94
C PRO A 426 12.44 -34.25 2.21
N VAL A 427 11.27 -33.96 2.77
CA VAL A 427 10.66 -34.59 3.96
C VAL A 427 9.16 -34.79 3.70
N GLY A 428 8.56 -35.88 4.21
CA GLY A 428 7.13 -36.20 4.09
C GLY A 428 6.78 -37.31 3.08
N LYS A 429 5.52 -37.29 2.58
CA LYS A 429 4.80 -38.33 1.79
C LYS A 429 5.65 -39.20 0.83
N GLU A 430 5.15 -40.43 0.57
CA GLU A 430 5.60 -41.56 -0.30
C GLU A 430 6.93 -41.44 -1.09
N LEU A 431 7.24 -40.30 -1.70
CA LEU A 431 8.48 -40.06 -2.44
C LEU A 431 9.68 -39.58 -1.59
N SER A 432 9.51 -39.26 -0.31
CA SER A 432 10.62 -38.82 0.53
C SER A 432 11.12 -39.93 1.46
N SER A 433 12.44 -40.01 1.64
CA SER A 433 13.07 -40.98 2.54
C SER A 433 12.97 -40.59 4.03
N ILE A 434 12.40 -39.42 4.35
CA ILE A 434 12.34 -38.88 5.72
C ILE A 434 10.86 -38.62 6.06
N PRO A 435 10.26 -39.33 7.03
CA PRO A 435 8.87 -39.09 7.43
C PRO A 435 8.69 -37.65 7.95
N ASN A 436 7.46 -37.13 7.89
CA ASN A 436 7.17 -35.82 8.48
C ASN A 436 7.09 -35.91 10.01
N THR A 437 7.18 -34.76 10.70
CA THR A 437 7.17 -34.75 12.17
C THR A 437 5.86 -35.27 12.78
N ASP A 438 4.73 -35.15 12.09
CA ASP A 438 3.43 -35.59 12.61
C ASP A 438 3.24 -37.11 12.55
N GLU A 439 3.74 -37.75 11.50
CA GLU A 439 3.76 -39.22 11.36
C GLU A 439 4.50 -39.86 12.55
N VAL A 440 5.53 -39.18 13.07
CA VAL A 440 6.28 -39.62 14.25
C VAL A 440 5.55 -39.28 15.56
N SER A 441 4.94 -38.09 15.68
CA SER A 441 4.29 -37.63 16.91
C SER A 441 2.90 -38.23 17.16
N SER A 442 2.11 -38.48 16.11
CA SER A 442 0.75 -39.04 16.22
C SER A 442 0.73 -40.46 16.78
N ALA A 443 1.84 -41.18 16.72
CA ALA A 443 2.01 -42.46 17.39
C ALA A 443 2.10 -42.36 18.92
N ARG A 444 2.28 -41.17 19.51
CA ARG A 444 2.72 -41.02 20.91
C ARG A 444 1.76 -40.34 21.89
N THR A 445 0.75 -39.57 21.49
CA THR A 445 -0.09 -38.88 22.48
C THR A 445 -1.56 -38.71 22.06
N PRO A 446 -2.53 -39.22 22.85
CA PRO A 446 -3.94 -38.87 22.72
C PRO A 446 -4.18 -37.41 23.12
N ASP A 447 -5.03 -36.75 22.35
CA ASP A 447 -5.19 -35.30 22.22
C ASP A 447 -5.87 -34.64 23.44
N MET A 448 -5.06 -34.14 24.38
CA MET A 448 -5.49 -33.60 25.68
C MET A 448 -5.93 -32.12 25.65
N ARG A 449 -6.26 -31.56 24.47
CA ARG A 449 -6.28 -30.09 24.27
C ARG A 449 -7.62 -29.51 23.80
N LYS A 450 -8.75 -29.87 24.41
CA LYS A 450 -10.01 -29.14 24.22
C LYS A 450 -10.06 -27.89 25.10
N ARG A 451 -9.49 -26.78 24.61
CA ARG A 451 -9.48 -25.46 25.29
C ARG A 451 -10.86 -24.78 25.41
N ILE A 452 -11.82 -25.18 24.58
CA ILE A 452 -13.21 -24.73 24.66
C ILE A 452 -14.06 -26.00 24.72
N SER A 453 -15.01 -26.06 25.66
CA SER A 453 -15.89 -27.21 25.78
C SER A 453 -16.71 -27.40 24.50
N GLU A 454 -16.76 -28.62 23.98
CA GLU A 454 -17.58 -28.92 22.80
C GLU A 454 -19.05 -28.57 23.06
N ALA A 455 -19.52 -28.72 24.31
CA ALA A 455 -20.84 -28.30 24.74
C ALA A 455 -21.14 -26.82 24.41
N TRP A 456 -20.17 -25.93 24.64
CA TRP A 456 -20.33 -24.51 24.31
C TRP A 456 -20.42 -24.28 22.79
N LEU A 457 -19.57 -24.96 22.01
CA LEU A 457 -19.53 -24.83 20.55
C LEU A 457 -20.81 -25.34 19.88
N GLU A 458 -21.44 -26.35 20.47
CA GLU A 458 -22.66 -26.99 19.98
C GLU A 458 -23.95 -26.25 20.36
N HIS A 459 -23.89 -25.30 21.30
CA HIS A 459 -25.06 -24.55 21.73
C HIS A 459 -25.67 -23.73 20.58
N ARG A 460 -27.01 -23.70 20.50
CA ARG A 460 -27.75 -23.01 19.43
C ARG A 460 -28.11 -21.59 19.87
N VAL A 461 -27.97 -20.61 18.98
CA VAL A 461 -28.21 -19.19 19.29
C VAL A 461 -29.23 -18.54 18.37
N LEU A 462 -28.95 -18.44 17.07
CA LEU A 462 -29.82 -17.80 16.07
C LEU A 462 -30.54 -18.85 15.23
N GLY A 463 -31.84 -19.05 15.45
CA GLY A 463 -32.68 -19.85 14.55
C GLY A 463 -32.14 -21.25 14.27
N SER A 464 -31.67 -21.95 15.31
CA SER A 464 -31.01 -23.27 15.30
C SER A 464 -29.53 -23.33 14.87
N LEU A 465 -28.91 -22.21 14.47
CA LEU A 465 -27.48 -22.17 14.15
C LEU A 465 -26.62 -22.35 15.40
N LYS A 466 -25.58 -23.20 15.27
CA LYS A 466 -24.60 -23.47 16.33
C LYS A 466 -23.68 -22.26 16.52
N ARG A 467 -23.34 -21.93 17.78
CA ARG A 467 -22.44 -20.82 18.15
C ARG A 467 -21.17 -20.81 17.31
N ARG A 468 -20.54 -21.98 17.16
CA ARG A 468 -19.28 -22.10 16.41
C ARG A 468 -19.35 -21.61 14.97
N PHE A 469 -20.48 -21.84 14.30
CA PHE A 469 -20.67 -21.41 12.92
C PHE A 469 -20.93 -19.90 12.85
N VAL A 470 -21.79 -19.41 13.74
CA VAL A 470 -22.14 -17.98 13.81
C VAL A 470 -20.92 -17.12 14.10
N VAL A 471 -20.12 -17.47 15.10
CA VAL A 471 -18.91 -16.74 15.47
C VAL A 471 -17.88 -16.81 14.35
N ALA A 472 -17.58 -18.01 13.82
CA ALA A 472 -16.61 -18.17 12.74
C ALA A 472 -17.03 -17.39 11.49
N LEU A 473 -18.30 -17.47 11.08
CA LEU A 473 -18.82 -16.74 9.93
C LEU A 473 -18.74 -15.22 10.14
N SER A 474 -19.19 -14.73 11.30
CA SER A 474 -19.14 -13.31 11.67
C SER A 474 -17.71 -12.75 11.59
N VAL A 475 -16.74 -13.44 12.19
CA VAL A 475 -15.32 -13.04 12.13
C VAL A 475 -14.79 -13.02 10.70
N ASN A 476 -15.15 -14.01 9.88
CA ASN A 476 -14.66 -14.09 8.51
C ASN A 476 -15.28 -13.02 7.60
N VAL A 477 -16.59 -12.78 7.71
CA VAL A 477 -17.29 -11.70 6.99
C VAL A 477 -16.71 -10.35 7.40
N PHE A 478 -16.53 -10.10 8.70
CA PHE A 478 -15.86 -8.90 9.22
C PHE A 478 -14.47 -8.71 8.62
N PHE A 479 -13.67 -9.76 8.56
CA PHE A 479 -12.30 -9.70 8.01
C PHE A 479 -12.33 -9.39 6.50
N ILE A 480 -13.16 -10.09 5.73
CA ILE A 480 -13.34 -9.86 4.29
C ILE A 480 -13.75 -8.41 4.02
N MET A 481 -14.76 -7.90 4.73
CA MET A 481 -15.25 -6.53 4.57
C MET A 481 -14.20 -5.49 4.99
N THR A 482 -13.43 -5.77 6.04
CA THR A 482 -12.29 -4.90 6.40
C THR A 482 -11.25 -4.86 5.29
N LEU A 483 -10.93 -6.00 4.68
CA LEU A 483 -9.93 -6.04 3.61
C LEU A 483 -10.42 -5.33 2.35
N LEU A 484 -11.71 -5.44 2.04
CA LEU A 484 -12.36 -4.63 1.02
C LEU A 484 -12.19 -3.14 1.33
N ALA A 485 -12.48 -2.70 2.56
CA ALA A 485 -12.28 -1.31 2.97
C ALA A 485 -10.81 -0.86 2.85
N ASN A 486 -9.87 -1.64 3.38
CA ASN A 486 -8.46 -1.31 3.36
C ASN A 486 -7.85 -1.30 1.95
N GLY A 487 -8.29 -2.17 1.05
CA GLY A 487 -7.80 -2.23 -0.32
C GLY A 487 -8.04 -0.94 -1.10
N MET A 488 -9.07 -0.16 -0.74
CA MET A 488 -9.34 1.15 -1.35
C MET A 488 -8.27 2.21 -1.06
N THR A 489 -7.38 1.99 -0.07
CA THR A 489 -6.46 3.06 0.40
C THR A 489 -5.02 2.62 0.59
N VAL A 490 -4.78 1.35 0.96
CA VAL A 490 -3.43 0.89 1.34
C VAL A 490 -2.40 1.12 0.22
N ARG A 491 -2.79 0.88 -1.04
CA ARG A 491 -1.93 1.11 -2.22
C ARG A 491 -1.67 2.59 -2.50
N TYR A 492 -2.56 3.46 -2.04
CA TYR A 492 -2.53 4.89 -2.33
C TYR A 492 -1.86 5.72 -1.24
N PHE A 493 -1.44 5.13 -0.11
CA PHE A 493 -0.69 5.89 0.90
C PHE A 493 0.66 6.37 0.38
N ALA A 494 1.43 5.53 -0.30
CA ALA A 494 2.71 5.95 -0.88
C ALA A 494 2.52 7.11 -1.87
N LEU A 495 1.44 7.05 -2.66
CA LEU A 495 1.05 8.10 -3.59
C LEU A 495 0.57 9.37 -2.86
N TYR A 496 -0.18 9.26 -1.77
CA TYR A 496 -0.57 10.40 -0.95
C TYR A 496 0.65 11.09 -0.32
N PHE A 497 1.57 10.34 0.27
CA PHE A 497 2.78 10.90 0.88
C PHE A 497 3.66 11.62 -0.15
N THR A 498 3.77 11.10 -1.38
CA THR A 498 4.59 11.72 -2.44
C THR A 498 3.88 12.85 -3.19
N GLN A 499 2.61 12.67 -3.56
CA GLN A 499 1.87 13.64 -4.37
C GLN A 499 1.30 14.79 -3.53
N VAL A 500 0.85 14.51 -2.30
CA VAL A 500 0.23 15.52 -1.40
C VAL A 500 1.24 16.04 -0.39
N LEU A 501 1.88 15.14 0.38
CA LEU A 501 2.83 15.55 1.43
C LEU A 501 4.27 15.77 0.92
N ARG A 502 4.50 15.61 -0.40
CA ARG A 502 5.78 15.88 -1.08
C ARG A 502 6.98 15.12 -0.51
N PHE A 503 6.76 13.87 -0.12
CA PHE A 503 7.83 13.01 0.36
C PHE A 503 8.84 12.74 -0.74
N THR A 504 10.11 12.87 -0.38
CA THR A 504 11.21 12.47 -1.22
C THR A 504 11.42 10.95 -1.17
N PRO A 505 12.16 10.34 -2.12
CA PRO A 505 12.46 8.91 -2.11
C PRO A 505 13.01 8.40 -0.78
N ALA A 506 13.96 9.13 -0.17
CA ALA A 506 14.56 8.75 1.10
C ALA A 506 13.52 8.75 2.25
N GLN A 507 12.71 9.81 2.34
CA GLN A 507 11.68 9.95 3.37
C GLN A 507 10.64 8.82 3.30
N LEU A 508 10.22 8.44 2.09
CA LEU A 508 9.28 7.34 1.91
C LEU A 508 9.89 5.98 2.27
N CYS A 509 11.17 5.75 1.94
CA CYS A 509 11.87 4.52 2.33
C CYS A 509 11.97 4.39 3.86
N ILE A 510 12.33 5.47 4.55
CA ILE A 510 12.37 5.53 6.02
C ILE A 510 10.98 5.22 6.59
N LEU A 511 9.93 5.90 6.12
CA LEU A 511 8.56 5.69 6.60
C LEU A 511 8.14 4.21 6.45
N ASN A 512 8.42 3.60 5.29
CA ASN A 512 8.08 2.21 5.03
C ASN A 512 8.91 1.23 5.88
N ALA A 513 10.22 1.45 6.04
CA ALA A 513 11.08 0.62 6.88
C ALA A 513 10.62 0.67 8.35
N VAL A 514 10.42 1.87 8.88
CA VAL A 514 9.96 2.09 10.27
C VAL A 514 8.57 1.52 10.48
N CYS A 515 7.64 1.66 9.52
CA CYS A 515 6.31 1.06 9.60
C CYS A 515 6.37 -0.45 9.81
N ARG A 516 7.21 -1.15 9.05
CA ARG A 516 7.36 -2.61 9.15
C ARG A 516 7.98 -3.05 10.47
N LEU A 517 8.98 -2.32 10.98
CA LEU A 517 9.54 -2.55 12.32
C LEU A 517 8.50 -2.30 13.42
N PHE A 518 7.72 -1.23 13.28
CA PHE A 518 6.67 -0.87 14.22
C PHE A 518 5.56 -1.91 14.26
N ILE A 519 5.13 -2.43 13.11
CA ILE A 519 4.21 -3.59 13.01
C ILE A 519 4.79 -4.80 13.75
N ALA A 520 6.07 -5.13 13.54
CA ALA A 520 6.71 -6.29 14.16
C ALA A 520 6.73 -6.17 15.70
N ALA A 521 7.07 -4.98 16.22
CA ALA A 521 7.06 -4.70 17.66
C ALA A 521 5.65 -4.77 18.24
N PHE A 522 4.68 -4.13 17.58
CA PHE A 522 3.29 -4.06 18.06
C PHE A 522 2.58 -5.41 18.02
N ALA A 523 2.92 -6.27 17.05
CA ALA A 523 2.41 -7.64 17.00
C ALA A 523 2.79 -8.48 18.23
N GLN A 524 3.95 -8.24 18.85
CA GLN A 524 4.35 -8.92 20.09
C GLN A 524 3.51 -8.46 21.29
N ILE A 525 3.09 -7.20 21.29
CA ILE A 525 2.25 -6.59 22.33
C ILE A 525 0.81 -7.14 22.28
N GLY A 526 0.33 -7.58 21.12
CA GLY A 526 -1.02 -8.11 20.96
C GLY A 526 -1.34 -9.30 21.87
N LYS A 527 -0.35 -10.17 22.17
CA LYS A 527 -0.56 -11.35 23.03
C LYS A 527 -0.92 -10.98 24.48
N PRO A 528 -0.09 -10.24 25.25
CA PRO A 528 -0.44 -9.88 26.61
C PRO A 528 -1.73 -9.04 26.68
N LEU A 529 -1.96 -8.13 25.73
CA LEU A 529 -3.22 -7.39 25.69
C LEU A 529 -4.43 -8.29 25.45
N SER A 530 -4.30 -9.36 24.66
CA SER A 530 -5.41 -10.26 24.37
C SER A 530 -5.84 -11.08 25.59
N VAL A 531 -4.90 -11.37 26.51
CA VAL A 531 -5.18 -12.02 27.79
C VAL A 531 -5.88 -11.03 28.73
N TRP A 532 -5.45 -9.77 28.74
CA TRP A 532 -5.98 -8.75 29.64
C TRP A 532 -7.38 -8.25 29.23
N LEU A 533 -7.59 -7.92 27.95
CA LEU A 533 -8.84 -7.35 27.44
C LEU A 533 -9.84 -8.39 26.92
N GLY A 534 -9.38 -9.61 26.66
CA GLY A 534 -10.09 -10.60 25.87
C GLY A 534 -9.88 -10.39 24.36
N ARG A 535 -9.80 -11.50 23.61
CA ARG A 535 -9.48 -11.49 22.16
C ARG A 535 -10.47 -10.68 21.33
N CYS A 536 -11.77 -10.86 21.55
CA CYS A 536 -12.77 -10.17 20.73
C CYS A 536 -12.81 -8.66 20.97
N ASN A 537 -12.68 -8.22 22.24
CA ASN A 537 -12.61 -6.80 22.60
C ASN A 537 -11.36 -6.14 22.02
N LEU A 538 -10.20 -6.79 22.16
CA LEU A 538 -8.96 -6.29 21.58
C LEU A 538 -9.07 -6.15 20.06
N ALA A 539 -9.66 -7.14 19.37
CA ALA A 539 -9.82 -7.08 17.92
C ALA A 539 -10.68 -5.89 17.46
N LEU A 540 -11.77 -5.58 18.19
CA LEU A 540 -12.60 -4.40 17.95
C LEU A 540 -11.85 -3.09 18.24
N LEU A 541 -11.16 -3.01 19.37
CA LEU A 541 -10.40 -1.82 19.77
C LEU A 541 -9.31 -1.50 18.75
N LEU A 542 -8.53 -2.51 18.33
CA LEU A 542 -7.51 -2.34 17.29
C LEU A 542 -8.14 -1.93 15.95
N HIS A 543 -9.32 -2.44 15.61
CA HIS A 543 -10.00 -2.07 14.38
C HIS A 543 -10.48 -0.61 14.38
N ILE A 544 -11.13 -0.17 15.47
CA ILE A 544 -11.56 1.22 15.65
C ILE A 544 -10.34 2.14 15.69
N GLY A 545 -9.28 1.74 16.40
CA GLY A 545 -8.01 2.44 16.44
C GLY A 545 -7.38 2.63 15.05
N SER A 546 -7.48 1.63 14.17
CA SER A 546 -7.08 1.78 12.77
C SER A 546 -7.92 2.81 12.02
N ALA A 547 -9.24 2.83 12.21
CA ALA A 547 -10.11 3.81 11.55
C ALA A 547 -9.77 5.24 12.01
N VAL A 548 -9.62 5.46 13.32
CA VAL A 548 -9.20 6.75 13.90
C VAL A 548 -7.82 7.16 13.42
N ALA A 549 -6.86 6.23 13.38
CA ALA A 549 -5.54 6.50 12.85
C ALA A 549 -5.58 6.85 11.35
N THR A 550 -6.54 6.32 10.58
CA THR A 550 -6.71 6.71 9.17
C THR A 550 -7.20 8.14 9.04
N LEU A 551 -8.13 8.56 9.90
CA LEU A 551 -8.59 9.94 9.98
C LEU A 551 -7.42 10.87 10.31
N GLY A 552 -6.53 10.48 11.23
CA GLY A 552 -5.35 11.26 11.61
C GLY A 552 -4.29 11.44 10.51
N ILE A 553 -4.32 10.65 9.42
CA ILE A 553 -3.38 10.80 8.30
C ILE A 553 -3.62 12.08 7.48
N TYR A 554 -4.88 12.50 7.33
CA TYR A 554 -5.26 13.66 6.50
C TYR A 554 -6.19 14.65 7.22
N GLY A 555 -6.72 14.29 8.39
CA GLY A 555 -7.51 15.16 9.26
C GLY A 555 -9.00 15.28 8.96
N GLY A 556 -9.49 14.77 7.81
CA GLY A 556 -10.93 14.69 7.54
C GLY A 556 -11.65 16.02 7.40
N ASN A 557 -10.95 17.07 6.95
CA ASN A 557 -11.40 18.47 7.00
C ASN A 557 -11.69 19.00 8.43
N LEU A 558 -11.39 18.23 9.48
CA LEU A 558 -11.54 18.66 10.87
C LEU A 558 -10.33 19.45 11.35
N PHE A 559 -9.14 19.09 10.86
CA PHE A 559 -7.88 19.77 11.13
C PHE A 559 -6.88 19.45 10.02
N ASN A 560 -5.83 20.27 9.90
CA ASN A 560 -4.71 20.00 8.99
C ASN A 560 -3.59 19.29 9.77
N PRO A 561 -3.38 17.97 9.63
CA PRO A 561 -2.36 17.26 10.39
C PRO A 561 -0.97 17.75 9.98
N SER A 562 -0.08 17.92 10.96
CA SER A 562 1.34 18.06 10.64
C SER A 562 1.87 16.76 10.03
N VAL A 563 2.93 16.85 9.23
CA VAL A 563 3.56 15.68 8.59
C VAL A 563 3.92 14.61 9.63
N LEU A 564 4.38 15.00 10.81
CA LEU A 564 4.71 14.08 11.90
C LEU A 564 3.48 13.34 12.42
N VAL A 565 2.35 14.05 12.61
CA VAL A 565 1.08 13.42 13.01
C VAL A 565 0.61 12.44 11.95
N ALA A 566 0.66 12.83 10.67
CA ALA A 566 0.30 11.94 9.56
C ALA A 566 1.16 10.66 9.54
N CYS A 567 2.47 10.79 9.76
CA CYS A 567 3.38 9.65 9.86
C CYS A 567 3.06 8.75 11.07
N ALA A 568 2.89 9.34 12.26
CA ALA A 568 2.57 8.57 13.48
C ALA A 568 1.24 7.81 13.34
N CYS A 569 0.24 8.46 12.76
CA CYS A 569 -1.06 7.88 12.45
C CYS A 569 -0.95 6.76 11.39
N TYR A 570 -0.10 6.93 10.36
CA TYR A 570 0.20 5.87 9.40
C TYR A 570 0.81 4.64 10.10
N LEU A 571 1.83 4.83 10.95
CA LEU A 571 2.44 3.74 11.72
C LEU A 571 1.41 3.02 12.61
N LEU A 572 0.60 3.79 13.34
CA LEU A 572 -0.41 3.25 14.25
C LEU A 572 -1.53 2.50 13.51
N ARG A 573 -2.00 3.02 12.37
CA ARG A 573 -3.01 2.36 11.52
C ARG A 573 -2.56 0.95 11.16
N PHE A 574 -1.36 0.83 10.60
CA PHE A 574 -0.83 -0.47 10.16
C PHE A 574 -0.53 -1.39 11.33
N ALA A 575 0.03 -0.89 12.43
CA ALA A 575 0.28 -1.67 13.64
C ALA A 575 -1.02 -2.25 14.22
N CYS A 576 -2.07 -1.45 14.32
CA CYS A 576 -3.38 -1.87 14.80
C CYS A 576 -4.00 -2.95 13.90
N LEU A 577 -4.00 -2.76 12.57
CA LEU A 577 -4.54 -3.74 11.63
C LEU A 577 -3.77 -5.07 11.70
N HIS A 578 -2.45 -5.02 11.68
CA HIS A 578 -1.62 -6.24 11.68
C HIS A 578 -1.63 -6.96 13.03
N ALA A 579 -1.77 -6.25 14.16
CA ALA A 579 -1.93 -6.90 15.47
C ALA A 579 -3.30 -7.56 15.65
N ARG A 580 -4.33 -7.06 14.96
CA ARG A 580 -5.69 -7.60 14.99
C ARG A 580 -5.80 -8.94 14.26
N ASP A 581 -5.13 -9.10 13.13
CA ASP A 581 -5.31 -10.26 12.25
C ASP A 581 -5.02 -11.62 12.93
N PRO A 582 -3.92 -11.80 13.70
CA PRO A 582 -3.68 -13.02 14.47
C PRO A 582 -4.77 -13.33 15.50
N VAL A 583 -5.36 -12.28 16.10
CA VAL A 583 -6.43 -12.41 17.09
C VAL A 583 -7.69 -12.97 16.41
N LEU A 584 -8.11 -12.39 15.29
CA LEU A 584 -9.26 -12.88 14.50
C LEU A 584 -9.05 -14.31 14.00
N TYR A 585 -7.82 -14.62 13.55
CA TYR A 585 -7.47 -15.95 13.10
C TYR A 585 -7.60 -16.98 14.23
N SER A 586 -7.12 -16.64 15.43
CA SER A 586 -7.21 -17.53 16.60
C SER A 586 -8.66 -17.80 17.01
N ILE A 587 -9.54 -16.79 17.01
CA ILE A 587 -10.97 -16.94 17.30
C ILE A 587 -11.61 -17.91 16.29
N THR A 588 -11.29 -17.74 15.00
CA THR A 588 -11.79 -18.62 13.94
C THR A 588 -11.34 -20.07 14.15
N MET A 589 -10.05 -20.29 14.46
CA MET A 589 -9.48 -21.64 14.60
C MET A 589 -10.00 -22.42 15.82
N ASP A 590 -10.45 -21.71 16.86
CA ASP A 590 -11.08 -22.32 18.03
C ASP A 590 -12.55 -22.68 17.78
N CYS A 591 -13.22 -21.99 16.85
CA CYS A 591 -14.60 -22.28 16.49
C CYS A 591 -14.73 -23.36 15.40
N VAL A 592 -13.70 -23.51 14.54
CA VAL A 592 -13.78 -24.39 13.37
C VAL A 592 -13.32 -25.82 13.71
N PRO A 593 -14.12 -26.86 13.39
CA PRO A 593 -13.71 -28.26 13.54
C PRO A 593 -12.42 -28.56 12.79
N VAL A 594 -11.57 -29.42 13.35
CA VAL A 594 -10.26 -29.78 12.77
C VAL A 594 -10.38 -30.23 11.31
N SER A 595 -11.40 -31.04 10.99
CA SER A 595 -11.68 -31.55 9.64
C SER A 595 -12.04 -30.47 8.61
N GLN A 596 -12.41 -29.26 9.06
CA GLN A 596 -12.82 -28.16 8.20
C GLN A 596 -11.81 -27.00 8.17
N ARG A 597 -10.75 -27.02 8.99
CA ARG A 597 -9.78 -25.91 9.09
C ARG A 597 -9.16 -25.52 7.74
N SER A 598 -8.92 -26.49 6.85
CA SER A 598 -8.41 -26.23 5.50
C SER A 598 -9.41 -25.45 4.62
N ARG A 599 -10.72 -25.77 4.71
CA ARG A 599 -11.79 -25.05 4.00
C ARG A 599 -11.90 -23.60 4.49
N TRP A 600 -11.81 -23.40 5.81
CA TRP A 600 -11.78 -22.06 6.39
C TRP A 600 -10.48 -21.31 6.10
N ALA A 601 -9.36 -22.02 5.95
CA ALA A 601 -8.11 -21.43 5.47
C ALA A 601 -8.21 -20.98 4.00
N ALA A 602 -8.99 -21.66 3.16
CA ALA A 602 -9.23 -21.24 1.77
C ALA A 602 -9.96 -19.88 1.67
N LEU A 603 -10.73 -19.48 2.70
CA LEU A 603 -11.30 -18.12 2.79
C LEU A 603 -10.22 -17.03 2.84
N ASN A 604 -8.97 -17.38 3.18
CA ASN A 604 -7.86 -16.45 3.10
C ASN A 604 -7.60 -15.94 1.67
N SER A 605 -8.05 -16.66 0.65
CA SER A 605 -7.90 -16.22 -0.74
C SER A 605 -9.00 -15.27 -1.15
N LEU A 606 -10.21 -15.46 -0.63
CA LEU A 606 -11.28 -14.48 -0.77
C LEU A 606 -10.90 -13.14 -0.12
N ARG A 607 -10.18 -13.20 1.02
CA ARG A 607 -9.56 -12.04 1.67
C ARG A 607 -8.58 -11.30 0.75
N THR A 608 -7.65 -12.01 0.11
CA THR A 608 -6.71 -11.43 -0.86
C THR A 608 -7.41 -10.85 -2.08
N LEU A 609 -8.42 -11.53 -2.63
CA LEU A 609 -9.24 -11.03 -3.72
C LEU A 609 -9.93 -9.72 -3.29
N SER A 610 -10.57 -9.70 -2.13
CA SER A 610 -11.33 -8.54 -1.64
C SER A 610 -10.45 -7.30 -1.50
N PHE A 611 -9.26 -7.47 -0.93
CA PHE A 611 -8.26 -6.40 -0.85
C PHE A 611 -7.83 -5.90 -2.24
N SER A 612 -7.64 -6.80 -3.18
CA SER A 612 -7.12 -6.45 -4.50
C SER A 612 -8.18 -5.81 -5.39
N ALA A 613 -9.42 -6.34 -5.37
CA ALA A 613 -10.55 -5.86 -6.14
C ALA A 613 -10.95 -4.43 -5.74
N SER A 614 -10.94 -4.12 -4.45
CA SER A 614 -11.27 -2.76 -3.99
C SER A 614 -10.18 -1.73 -4.27
N ALA A 615 -8.96 -2.15 -4.63
CA ALA A 615 -7.92 -1.21 -5.07
C ALA A 615 -8.35 -0.46 -6.33
N VAL A 616 -9.04 -1.10 -7.29
CA VAL A 616 -9.59 -0.41 -8.47
C VAL A 616 -10.59 0.67 -8.06
N LEU A 617 -11.50 0.36 -7.13
CA LEU A 617 -12.45 1.33 -6.60
C LEU A 617 -11.72 2.50 -5.92
N GLY A 618 -10.73 2.20 -5.08
CA GLY A 618 -9.89 3.22 -4.44
C GLY A 618 -9.17 4.14 -5.42
N GLY A 619 -8.67 3.59 -6.52
CA GLY A 619 -7.98 4.34 -7.57
C GLY A 619 -8.92 5.21 -8.39
N PHE A 620 -10.10 4.68 -8.71
CA PHE A 620 -11.18 5.43 -9.33
C PHE A 620 -11.62 6.62 -8.46
N LEU A 621 -11.83 6.38 -7.15
CA LEU A 621 -12.19 7.44 -6.20
C LEU A 621 -11.07 8.48 -6.05
N ALA A 622 -9.80 8.05 -6.00
CA ALA A 622 -8.66 8.95 -5.90
C ALA A 622 -8.48 9.81 -7.15
N ASP A 623 -8.65 9.24 -8.36
CA ASP A 623 -8.56 10.00 -9.61
C ASP A 623 -9.70 11.02 -9.76
N ARG A 624 -10.91 10.69 -9.30
CA ARG A 624 -12.10 11.55 -9.46
C ARG A 624 -12.27 12.59 -8.34
N HIS A 625 -11.97 12.22 -7.10
CA HIS A 625 -12.29 13.02 -5.91
C HIS A 625 -11.09 13.28 -4.99
N GLY A 626 -9.89 12.82 -5.36
CA GLY A 626 -8.69 12.94 -4.54
C GLY A 626 -8.55 11.83 -3.48
N TYR A 627 -7.34 11.70 -2.94
CA TYR A 627 -7.01 10.67 -1.94
C TYR A 627 -7.84 10.78 -0.66
N GLU A 628 -8.04 12.00 -0.17
CA GLU A 628 -8.77 12.28 1.08
C GLU A 628 -10.21 11.80 1.04
N PHE A 629 -10.88 11.91 -0.11
CA PHE A 629 -12.22 11.36 -0.30
C PHE A 629 -12.21 9.83 -0.20
N SER A 630 -11.28 9.16 -0.89
CA SER A 630 -11.10 7.70 -0.80
C SER A 630 -10.79 7.24 0.65
N PHE A 631 -10.01 8.03 1.39
CA PHE A 631 -9.69 7.79 2.80
C PHE A 631 -10.93 7.92 3.69
N THR A 632 -11.76 8.94 3.43
CA THR A 632 -13.05 9.14 4.11
C THR A 632 -13.98 7.95 3.89
N VAL A 633 -14.15 7.50 2.64
CA VAL A 633 -14.97 6.33 2.30
C VAL A 633 -14.47 5.08 3.03
N THR A 634 -13.15 4.92 3.15
CA THR A 634 -12.56 3.79 3.88
C THR A 634 -12.83 3.85 5.37
N ILE A 635 -12.76 5.02 6.01
CA ILE A 635 -13.07 5.17 7.43
C ILE A 635 -14.52 4.75 7.71
N TRP A 636 -15.47 5.27 6.94
CA TRP A 636 -16.88 4.89 7.08
C TRP A 636 -17.10 3.41 6.83
N SER A 637 -16.42 2.85 5.82
CA SER A 637 -16.48 1.42 5.53
C SER A 637 -15.94 0.58 6.70
N LEU A 638 -14.81 0.97 7.30
CA LEU A 638 -14.25 0.29 8.48
C LEU A 638 -15.22 0.38 9.67
N LEU A 639 -15.76 1.56 9.97
CA LEU A 639 -16.75 1.71 11.04
C LEU A 639 -17.99 0.84 10.80
N ALA A 640 -18.52 0.82 9.57
CA ALA A 640 -19.64 -0.04 9.21
C ALA A 640 -19.30 -1.54 9.33
N CYS A 641 -18.03 -1.93 9.07
CA CYS A 641 -17.60 -3.32 9.22
C CYS A 641 -17.75 -3.83 10.65
N THR A 642 -17.64 -2.96 11.67
CA THR A 642 -17.81 -3.37 13.08
C THR A 642 -19.14 -4.07 13.35
N LEU A 643 -20.20 -3.73 12.59
CA LEU A 643 -21.51 -4.36 12.67
C LEU A 643 -21.44 -5.87 12.37
N PHE A 644 -20.58 -6.30 11.44
CA PHE A 644 -20.40 -7.71 11.13
C PHE A 644 -19.69 -8.49 12.24
N MET A 645 -18.99 -7.80 13.14
CA MET A 645 -18.31 -8.41 14.29
C MET A 645 -19.22 -8.54 15.52
N LEU A 646 -20.38 -7.87 15.54
CA LEU A 646 -21.31 -7.90 16.68
C LEU A 646 -21.73 -9.32 17.12
N PRO A 647 -22.09 -10.26 16.21
CA PRO A 647 -22.38 -11.64 16.60
C PRO A 647 -21.23 -12.30 17.35
N ALA A 648 -20.00 -12.19 16.82
CA ALA A 648 -18.82 -12.74 17.48
C ALA A 648 -18.57 -12.07 18.83
N TRP A 649 -18.76 -10.76 18.93
CA TRP A 649 -18.57 -10.01 20.18
C TRP A 649 -19.57 -10.38 21.27
N LEU A 650 -20.83 -10.63 20.92
CA LEU A 650 -21.86 -11.03 21.87
C LEU A 650 -21.71 -12.48 22.34
N TRP A 651 -21.30 -13.38 21.45
CA TRP A 651 -21.31 -14.81 21.73
C TRP A 651 -19.96 -15.43 22.04
N PHE A 652 -18.83 -14.80 21.73
CA PHE A 652 -17.51 -15.34 22.07
C PHE A 652 -17.17 -15.11 23.55
N PRO A 653 -16.49 -16.05 24.24
CA PRO A 653 -16.22 -15.92 25.67
C PRO A 653 -15.33 -14.71 25.95
N LYS A 654 -15.66 -13.95 27.02
CA LYS A 654 -14.91 -12.74 27.40
C LYS A 654 -13.59 -13.08 28.10
N GLN A 655 -13.55 -14.17 28.86
CA GLN A 655 -12.37 -14.68 29.54
C GLN A 655 -12.20 -16.17 29.21
N GLU A 656 -10.98 -16.55 28.84
CA GLU A 656 -10.63 -17.94 28.54
C GLU A 656 -10.01 -18.56 29.80
N GLY A 657 -10.60 -19.66 30.27
CA GLY A 657 -10.07 -20.42 31.41
C GLY A 657 -10.70 -20.13 32.77
N THR A 658 -11.76 -19.31 32.85
CA THR A 658 -12.50 -19.05 34.11
C THR A 658 -13.85 -19.76 34.21
N ASP A 659 -14.32 -20.41 33.13
CA ASP A 659 -15.59 -21.15 33.11
C ASP A 659 -15.44 -22.62 33.55
N GLU A 660 -14.26 -23.04 34.02
CA GLU A 660 -14.16 -24.22 34.88
C GLU A 660 -14.70 -23.85 36.26
N ALA A 661 -16.01 -24.04 36.50
CA ALA A 661 -16.61 -24.38 37.81
C ALA A 661 -18.10 -24.03 37.95
N GLN A 662 -18.93 -24.16 36.91
CA GLN A 662 -20.37 -24.35 37.13
C GLN A 662 -20.87 -25.50 36.28
N ASP A 663 -20.50 -26.70 36.70
CA ASP A 663 -21.27 -27.89 36.37
C ASP A 663 -22.65 -27.71 37.03
N PRO A 664 -23.75 -27.58 36.27
CA PRO A 664 -25.07 -27.44 36.86
C PRO A 664 -25.46 -28.78 37.50
N LEU A 665 -25.24 -28.88 38.81
CA LEU A 665 -25.87 -29.85 39.72
C LEU A 665 -26.05 -31.24 39.10
N MET A 666 -24.98 -32.03 39.06
CA MET A 666 -25.16 -33.47 39.24
C MET A 666 -25.92 -33.62 40.57
N PRO A 667 -27.13 -34.22 40.59
CA PRO A 667 -27.86 -34.41 41.82
C PRO A 667 -26.98 -35.23 42.75
N GLU A 668 -26.80 -34.69 43.95
CA GLU A 668 -26.07 -35.24 45.07
C GLU A 668 -26.67 -36.61 45.43
N SER A 669 -26.29 -37.65 44.70
CA SER A 669 -26.58 -39.03 45.06
C SER A 669 -25.67 -39.37 46.21
N GLN A 670 -26.20 -39.12 47.41
CA GLN A 670 -25.95 -39.84 48.65
C GLN A 670 -24.88 -40.93 48.55
N ASN A 671 -23.66 -40.63 48.99
CA ASN A 671 -22.82 -41.66 49.55
C ASN A 671 -22.09 -41.10 50.77
N GLN A 672 -22.83 -41.08 51.88
CA GLN A 672 -22.26 -41.09 53.21
C GLN A 672 -21.50 -42.41 53.41
N ARG A 673 -20.21 -42.33 53.74
CA ARG A 673 -19.56 -42.96 54.91
C ARG A 673 -18.06 -43.12 54.68
N GLY A 674 -17.27 -42.53 55.57
CA GLY A 674 -15.85 -42.79 55.71
C GLY A 674 -15.11 -41.60 56.28
N GLU A 675 -15.31 -41.33 57.58
CA GLU A 675 -14.41 -40.50 58.39
C GLU A 675 -12.96 -41.00 58.31
N GLY A 676 -12.02 -40.07 58.27
CA GLY A 676 -10.60 -40.33 58.37
C GLY A 676 -9.79 -39.04 58.23
N ASP A 677 -9.45 -38.46 59.38
CA ASP A 677 -8.56 -37.31 59.58
C ASP A 677 -7.30 -37.34 58.70
N LEU A 678 -6.90 -36.19 58.11
CA LEU A 678 -5.51 -35.71 58.19
C LEU A 678 -5.35 -34.26 57.68
N ALA A 679 -5.03 -33.38 58.63
CA ALA A 679 -4.14 -32.22 58.61
C ALA A 679 -3.87 -31.41 57.32
N SER A 680 -4.10 -30.11 57.51
CA SER A 680 -3.63 -28.90 56.82
C SER A 680 -2.14 -28.83 56.42
N ALA A 681 -1.86 -28.30 55.22
CA ALA A 681 -0.77 -27.34 54.96
C ALA A 681 -0.84 -26.75 53.53
N ASP A 682 -0.40 -25.49 53.41
CA ASP A 682 -0.01 -24.74 52.19
C ASP A 682 -1.06 -24.15 51.24
N ALA A 683 -1.55 -22.97 51.63
CA ALA A 683 -1.99 -21.91 50.71
C ALA A 683 -1.65 -20.52 51.27
N SER A 684 -0.37 -20.14 51.28
CA SER A 684 0.08 -18.80 51.70
C SER A 684 1.31 -18.29 50.92
N ALA A 685 1.25 -18.32 49.59
CA ALA A 685 2.32 -17.75 48.76
C ALA A 685 1.85 -16.89 47.56
N VAL A 686 0.55 -16.65 47.40
CA VAL A 686 0.01 -15.92 46.23
C VAL A 686 -0.64 -14.57 46.61
N THR A 687 -0.97 -14.36 47.88
CA THR A 687 -1.71 -13.16 48.33
C THR A 687 -0.81 -11.98 48.69
N GLU A 688 0.50 -12.19 48.91
CA GLU A 688 1.42 -11.15 49.38
C GLU A 688 2.01 -10.28 48.24
N PHE A 689 1.97 -10.76 46.99
CA PHE A 689 2.50 -10.03 45.84
C PHE A 689 1.53 -8.96 45.28
N VAL A 690 0.23 -9.10 45.54
CA VAL A 690 -0.81 -8.16 45.07
C VAL A 690 -1.02 -7.00 46.05
N ALA A 691 -0.74 -7.20 47.34
CA ALA A 691 -0.86 -6.15 48.35
C ALA A 691 0.29 -5.11 48.33
N ALA A 692 1.43 -5.43 47.70
CA ALA A 692 2.59 -4.54 47.62
C ALA A 692 2.50 -3.48 46.50
N MET A 693 1.58 -3.62 45.55
CA MET A 693 1.45 -2.67 44.41
C MET A 693 0.55 -1.46 44.70
N HIS A 694 -0.11 -1.41 45.87
CA HIS A 694 -1.07 -0.35 46.22
C HIS A 694 -0.55 0.71 47.20
N ARG A 695 0.77 0.78 47.46
CA ARG A 695 1.37 1.84 48.28
C ARG A 695 2.55 2.51 47.57
N CYS A 696 2.24 3.52 46.76
CA CYS A 696 3.19 4.58 46.43
C CYS A 696 2.51 5.93 46.66
N PRO A 697 3.11 6.85 47.44
CA PRO A 697 2.55 8.17 47.67
C PRO A 697 2.84 9.10 46.47
N GLN A 698 1.95 10.08 46.29
CA GLN A 698 2.05 11.14 45.29
C GLN A 698 3.33 11.97 45.49
N VAL A 699 4.00 12.29 44.38
CA VAL A 699 5.08 13.30 44.34
C VAL A 699 4.73 14.31 43.26
N GLU A 700 4.69 15.58 43.67
CA GLU A 700 4.44 16.78 42.87
C GLU A 700 5.63 17.17 41.96
N PRO A 701 5.42 18.05 40.95
CA PRO A 701 6.35 18.22 39.85
C PRO A 701 7.39 19.29 40.13
N GLY A 702 8.67 18.97 39.91
CA GLY A 702 9.72 19.99 39.82
C GLY A 702 11.14 19.43 39.86
N SER A 703 11.98 20.00 39.00
CA SER A 703 13.46 19.88 38.95
C SER A 703 14.08 18.65 38.27
N ALA A 704 15.04 18.97 37.41
CA ALA A 704 15.75 18.10 36.51
C ALA A 704 17.12 17.64 37.06
N VAL A 705 17.65 16.60 36.41
CA VAL A 705 19.06 16.15 36.34
C VAL A 705 19.68 15.57 37.63
N LEU A 706 19.95 14.24 37.65
CA LEU A 706 21.32 13.70 37.61
C LEU A 706 21.35 12.15 37.52
N VAL A 707 22.48 11.69 37.00
CA VAL A 707 22.90 10.32 36.65
C VAL A 707 23.27 9.46 37.88
N CYS A 708 22.93 8.17 37.86
CA CYS A 708 23.68 7.02 38.44
C CYS A 708 23.01 5.73 37.93
N ALA A 709 23.64 4.85 37.14
CA ALA A 709 24.75 3.94 37.43
C ALA A 709 24.38 2.79 38.40
N ASP A 710 24.69 1.57 37.96
CA ASP A 710 24.69 0.27 38.63
C ASP A 710 23.36 -0.51 38.82
N CYS A 711 23.23 -1.60 38.06
CA CYS A 711 22.58 -2.81 38.54
C CYS A 711 23.18 -4.06 37.86
N ARG A 712 23.96 -4.81 38.65
CA ARG A 712 24.66 -6.05 38.29
C ARG A 712 23.70 -7.22 38.08
N LYS A 713 24.08 -8.10 37.15
CA LYS A 713 23.52 -9.44 36.92
C LYS A 713 23.73 -10.37 38.13
N PRO A 714 22.84 -11.34 38.40
CA PRO A 714 23.16 -12.49 39.24
C PRO A 714 23.73 -13.65 38.41
N GLN A 715 24.93 -14.09 38.79
CA GLN A 715 25.51 -15.39 38.40
C GLN A 715 24.79 -16.52 39.14
N ARG A 716 24.42 -17.59 38.42
CA ARG A 716 24.10 -18.89 39.01
C ARG A 716 25.32 -19.81 38.88
N SER A 717 25.89 -20.18 40.03
CA SER A 717 26.56 -21.46 40.30
C SER A 717 25.63 -22.62 39.87
N GLY A 718 26.08 -23.75 39.34
CA GLY A 718 27.29 -24.52 39.64
C GLY A 718 26.86 -25.80 40.35
N VAL A 719 26.57 -26.87 39.59
CA VAL A 719 26.42 -28.23 40.11
C VAL A 719 27.27 -29.15 39.24
N ARG A 720 28.24 -29.82 39.87
CA ARG A 720 29.09 -30.90 39.32
C ARG A 720 28.34 -32.22 39.51
N TYR A 721 28.23 -33.07 38.48
CA TYR A 721 29.28 -33.94 37.96
C TYR A 721 29.09 -34.12 36.46
#